data_AF-A0A6L8IJ54-F1
#
_entry.id   AF-A0A6L8IJ54-F1
#
_cell.length_a   1.000
_cell.length_b   1.000
_cell.length_c   1.000
_cell.angle_alpha   90.00
_cell.angle_beta   90.00
_cell.angle_gamma   90.00
#
_symmetry.space_group_name_H-M   'P 1'
#
loop_
_entity.id
_entity.type
_entity.pdbx_description
1 polymer ?
#
loop_
_entity_poly.entity_id
_entity_poly.type
_entity_poly.pdbx_seq_one_letter_code
_entity_poly.pdbx_strand_id
1 'polypeptide(L)'
;VTPAESGFTEVGERSGLDREFGIVNAQRTFGEEFASGLAAADYDADGDIDLYAAGGDLEPNHLYQNQGDGTFVDVAAEVGLALHHRGSGPTFADIDGDDDLDLFVGAIDGGRVYLMRNDGGTFVDVTSASGLAIEAGNTISATFGDYDLDGDLDLVLAHWGNPQQPDTETLWRNDGNGVFESVSIESGIAALLIERDPQVLDRTFTPNFSDIDNDGDPDLLITGDFETSQVFENNGDGTFRRITDRRVIIDEAGMGAAVGDYDNDGDMDWFVTSIHEEGNFFGNRLYRNLGDGTFEDATEEAGVARGDWAWASCFADFDNDGVLDIFHVNGWKGSTGGDGSKSGDFTDDQVRLFMGQGDGTFRRRDSTFSLTDRGMGRGVACFDAERDGDVDIVIANNDDKQLVYYRNDMENDNHYLGVVLKGVGSNTRGVGARVTVTSASLTQVREVRAGNNYVSQDPTEVHFGLGSETTVEVTVRWPDGTTSTMANVQADQLLTIEQPPPTGVRLVVARGSGGGNYAEGDRVPIKASRADENYHFSHWTSDGGGSFDDARSSETTFVVPGNPVTVIAHYTPGVAMTEDVSVARRWNEVLLQAIRNDYARPTVHARNLFHVSAAMYDVWTAFDDTAAPWLHGGERAGVACEVETPTVDDVETARRQAMSFAAFRIIRHRFTLSPRASLIRRDADALLDALGYDMDGDDGTTAFGNGIAQCYVDFGLADGANEADDYANLSYEPVNPPLEPHLPGNPGIVDLNRWQPLKLEAFIDQAGNPVTEDPEFLSPEWGIVVPFALSAADRTVYRRDDFDYWVYHDPGMPPTIDGTLGDDYRWSHALVAIWSSHLDPADGETMDISPASLGNIGEYPARFEDHRSFYDVNDGGDPGTGYEFNPTTGEPYAAQVVPRGDYTRVLAEFWADGPDSETPPGHWFVILNEVNDHPLLSRRFEGTGDELGALEWDAKAYFALGGAMHDAAIAAWGVKGYYDYIRPISSLRAMADRGQSSDAEADSYHADGIPLTDGIIELVEAGDELAGEDGEHVGKIKFHAWRGPDYIEDEETDTAGVGWILAENWWPYQRPTFVTPPFAGYVSGHSTYSRAAAEVLTALTGDAYFPGGMSGFEIKANEFLVFEDGPTVDMTLQWATYRDASDQCSLSRIWGGIHPPIDDIPGRLMGIEIGRDAFALAAAYFRGETETVDE
;
A
#
# COMPACT_ATOMS: atom_id res chain seq x y z
N VAL A 1 19.73 53.08 -30.77
CA VAL A 1 19.56 53.12 -29.30
C VAL A 1 18.20 53.74 -29.06
N THR A 2 17.17 52.91 -29.21
CA THR A 2 15.86 53.14 -28.59
C THR A 2 16.07 53.18 -27.07
N PRO A 3 15.29 53.97 -26.31
CA PRO A 3 15.32 53.88 -24.85
C PRO A 3 15.04 52.43 -24.46
N ALA A 4 15.69 51.92 -23.42
CA ALA A 4 15.23 50.68 -22.78
C ALA A 4 13.81 50.93 -22.29
N GLU A 5 12.86 50.09 -22.71
CA GLU A 5 11.56 49.98 -22.05
C GLU A 5 11.89 49.55 -20.59
N SER A 6 11.56 50.37 -19.59
CA SER A 6 11.67 49.94 -18.19
C SER A 6 10.48 49.02 -17.91
N GLY A 7 10.77 47.80 -17.44
CA GLY A 7 9.75 46.81 -17.06
C GLY A 7 9.80 46.58 -15.56
N PHE A 8 10.55 45.56 -15.15
CA PHE A 8 10.71 45.22 -13.74
C PHE A 8 11.98 45.82 -13.13
N THR A 9 11.91 46.10 -11.83
CA THR A 9 13.06 46.48 -10.99
C THR A 9 13.26 45.45 -9.89
N GLU A 10 14.46 44.87 -9.81
CA GLU A 10 14.83 44.01 -8.68
C GLU A 10 15.03 44.85 -7.41
N VAL A 11 14.24 44.60 -6.36
CA VAL A 11 14.21 45.38 -5.11
C VAL A 11 14.52 44.56 -3.84
N GLY A 12 14.86 43.28 -3.97
CA GLY A 12 15.09 42.35 -2.84
C GLY A 12 15.96 42.89 -1.70
N GLU A 13 17.15 43.45 -1.98
CA GLU A 13 18.03 44.02 -0.93
C GLU A 13 17.40 45.16 -0.11
N ARG A 14 16.33 45.79 -0.62
CA ARG A 14 15.64 46.92 0.02
C ARG A 14 14.26 46.57 0.55
N SER A 15 13.68 45.44 0.14
CA SER A 15 12.36 45.01 0.58
C SER A 15 12.37 44.35 1.95
N GLY A 16 13.53 43.86 2.43
CA GLY A 16 13.61 43.16 3.72
C GLY A 16 13.37 41.65 3.62
N LEU A 17 13.19 41.12 2.40
CA LEU A 17 13.17 39.69 2.12
C LEU A 17 14.61 39.15 2.12
N ASP A 18 14.94 38.32 3.10
CA ASP A 18 16.26 37.69 3.25
C ASP A 18 16.12 36.37 3.99
N ARG A 19 16.62 35.29 3.38
CA ARG A 19 16.50 33.90 3.86
C ARG A 19 17.75 33.10 3.49
N GLU A 20 18.21 32.23 4.39
CA GLU A 20 18.99 31.05 4.01
C GLU A 20 18.14 29.76 4.06
N PHE A 21 18.30 28.93 3.04
CA PHE A 21 17.69 27.62 2.82
C PHE A 21 18.82 26.61 2.67
N GLY A 22 18.68 25.50 3.38
CA GLY A 22 19.56 24.36 3.22
C GLY A 22 19.25 23.24 4.21
N ILE A 23 19.94 22.11 4.01
CA ILE A 23 19.80 20.94 4.87
C ILE A 23 21.13 20.58 5.57
N VAL A 24 21.09 20.38 6.88
CA VAL A 24 22.24 20.07 7.73
C VAL A 24 22.64 18.60 7.58
N ASN A 25 23.90 18.37 7.22
CA ASN A 25 24.59 17.06 7.19
C ASN A 25 24.08 16.00 6.19
N ALA A 26 23.42 16.34 5.08
CA ALA A 26 23.14 15.37 4.03
C ALA A 26 24.32 15.24 3.04
N GLN A 27 24.65 14.01 2.65
CA GLN A 27 25.16 13.82 1.29
C GLN A 27 24.02 14.31 0.38
N ARG A 28 24.18 15.42 -0.35
CA ARG A 28 23.14 16.05 -1.21
C ARG A 28 22.16 14.99 -1.77
N THR A 29 20.95 14.97 -1.23
CA THR A 29 19.87 14.07 -1.67
C THR A 29 19.13 14.71 -2.85
N PHE A 30 18.36 13.91 -3.58
CA PHE A 30 17.49 14.47 -4.63
C PHE A 30 16.38 15.34 -4.04
N GLY A 31 15.82 14.97 -2.88
CA GLY A 31 14.80 15.75 -2.18
C GLY A 31 15.23 17.20 -1.94
N GLU A 32 16.44 17.42 -1.41
CA GLU A 32 16.99 18.77 -1.14
C GLU A 32 16.98 19.67 -2.39
N GLU A 33 17.26 19.10 -3.57
CA GLU A 33 17.35 19.86 -4.82
C GLU A 33 15.96 20.23 -5.38
N PHE A 34 14.88 19.58 -4.91
CA PHE A 34 13.48 19.80 -5.33
C PHE A 34 12.65 20.61 -4.33
N ALA A 35 12.98 20.56 -3.04
CA ALA A 35 12.22 21.19 -1.97
C ALA A 35 12.44 22.72 -1.87
N SER A 36 11.92 23.34 -0.79
CA SER A 36 11.79 24.79 -0.53
C SER A 36 10.39 25.32 -0.86
N GLY A 37 10.31 26.55 -1.37
CA GLY A 37 9.06 27.18 -1.77
C GLY A 37 8.62 28.35 -0.91
N LEU A 38 7.51 28.96 -1.35
CA LEU A 38 6.89 30.12 -0.71
C LEU A 38 5.37 30.14 -0.93
N ALA A 39 4.63 30.69 0.03
CA ALA A 39 3.18 30.80 -0.04
C ALA A 39 2.77 32.25 0.27
N ALA A 40 1.98 32.84 -0.61
CA ALA A 40 1.50 34.21 -0.50
C ALA A 40 0.04 34.24 0.00
N ALA A 41 -0.22 34.99 1.06
CA ALA A 41 -1.55 35.10 1.67
C ALA A 41 -1.65 36.35 2.56
N ASP A 42 -2.86 36.92 2.69
CA ASP A 42 -3.20 37.90 3.73
C ASP A 42 -3.56 37.12 5.01
N TYR A 43 -2.57 36.80 5.84
CA TYR A 43 -2.76 35.88 6.98
C TYR A 43 -3.38 36.56 8.21
N ASP A 44 -3.29 37.89 8.30
CA ASP A 44 -3.79 38.69 9.43
C ASP A 44 -4.97 39.61 9.08
N ALA A 45 -5.49 39.49 7.86
CA ALA A 45 -6.65 40.19 7.33
C ALA A 45 -6.49 41.73 7.33
N ASP A 46 -5.27 42.22 7.16
CA ASP A 46 -4.99 43.66 7.06
C ASP A 46 -5.16 44.23 5.64
N GLY A 47 -5.27 43.33 4.65
CA GLY A 47 -5.49 43.63 3.24
C GLY A 47 -4.22 43.67 2.40
N ASP A 48 -3.04 43.49 2.98
CA ASP A 48 -1.77 43.37 2.27
C ASP A 48 -1.38 41.88 2.17
N ILE A 49 -0.79 41.47 1.05
CA ILE A 49 -0.36 40.07 0.86
C ILE A 49 1.00 39.85 1.52
N ASP A 50 1.05 38.92 2.46
CA ASP A 50 2.26 38.47 3.16
C ASP A 50 2.89 37.25 2.49
N LEU A 51 4.11 36.91 2.90
CA LEU A 51 4.86 35.82 2.28
C LEU A 51 5.48 34.88 3.31
N TYR A 52 5.08 33.61 3.28
CA TYR A 52 5.78 32.53 3.98
C TYR A 52 6.89 31.95 3.10
N ALA A 53 8.05 31.61 3.69
CA ALA A 53 9.15 30.97 2.98
C ALA A 53 9.83 29.88 3.84
N ALA A 54 10.04 28.69 3.25
CA ALA A 54 10.66 27.56 3.94
C ALA A 54 12.19 27.75 4.11
N GLY A 55 12.76 27.66 5.32
CA GLY A 55 14.20 27.80 5.59
C GLY A 55 15.00 26.49 5.60
N GLY A 56 14.31 25.35 5.51
CA GLY A 56 14.94 24.03 5.70
C GLY A 56 15.30 23.77 7.17
N ASP A 57 16.23 22.84 7.43
CA ASP A 57 16.72 22.59 8.80
C ASP A 57 18.03 23.35 9.11
N LEU A 58 18.50 24.21 8.17
CA LEU A 58 19.60 25.16 8.35
C LEU A 58 19.17 26.41 9.14
N GLU A 59 18.09 27.05 8.73
CA GLU A 59 17.46 28.23 9.38
C GLU A 59 15.98 27.95 9.62
N PRO A 60 15.31 28.64 10.58
CA PRO A 60 13.87 28.47 10.73
C PRO A 60 13.15 29.01 9.49
N ASN A 61 11.93 28.52 9.24
CA ASN A 61 11.05 29.11 8.24
C ASN A 61 10.67 30.55 8.61
N HIS A 62 10.35 31.37 7.60
CA HIS A 62 10.09 32.80 7.74
C HIS A 62 8.65 33.14 7.32
N LEU A 63 8.08 34.18 7.94
CA LEU A 63 6.81 34.79 7.57
C LEU A 63 7.05 36.28 7.48
N TYR A 64 7.10 36.80 6.26
CA TYR A 64 7.37 38.18 5.94
C TYR A 64 6.04 38.94 5.87
N GLN A 65 5.75 39.71 6.92
CA GLN A 65 4.58 40.58 6.96
C GLN A 65 4.82 41.82 6.10
N ASN A 66 3.97 42.03 5.10
CA ASN A 66 4.00 43.19 4.21
C ASN A 66 3.59 44.45 4.97
N GLN A 67 4.21 45.57 4.65
CA GLN A 67 3.95 46.87 5.28
C GLN A 67 3.13 47.82 4.39
N GLY A 68 2.65 47.32 3.24
CA GLY A 68 1.83 48.05 2.27
C GLY A 68 2.62 49.05 1.40
N ASP A 69 3.95 48.98 1.41
CA ASP A 69 4.84 49.86 0.63
C ASP A 69 5.94 49.11 -0.14
N GLY A 70 5.75 47.80 -0.35
CA GLY A 70 6.71 46.90 -0.96
C GLY A 70 7.89 46.52 -0.05
N THR A 71 7.78 46.81 1.26
CA THR A 71 8.71 46.34 2.29
C THR A 71 8.05 45.34 3.23
N PHE A 72 8.86 44.41 3.74
CA PHE A 72 8.44 43.29 4.55
C PHE A 72 9.23 43.19 5.85
N VAL A 73 8.60 42.63 6.88
CA VAL A 73 9.21 42.35 8.18
C VAL A 73 8.98 40.89 8.54
N ASP A 74 10.05 40.14 8.81
CA ASP A 74 9.91 38.77 9.30
C ASP A 74 9.33 38.76 10.73
N VAL A 75 8.19 38.07 10.88
CA VAL A 75 7.44 37.91 12.13
C VAL A 75 7.23 36.44 12.52
N ALA A 76 7.91 35.49 11.86
CA ALA A 76 7.70 34.05 12.06
C ALA A 76 7.81 33.62 13.53
N ALA A 77 8.79 34.17 14.26
CA ALA A 77 9.01 33.84 15.65
C ALA A 77 7.91 34.39 16.57
N GLU A 78 7.36 35.56 16.27
CA GLU A 78 6.26 36.17 17.02
C GLU A 78 4.96 35.38 16.87
N VAL A 79 4.69 34.85 15.68
CA VAL A 79 3.41 34.20 15.36
C VAL A 79 3.46 32.66 15.47
N GLY A 80 4.62 32.06 15.74
CA GLY A 80 4.74 30.61 15.95
C GLY A 80 5.09 29.79 14.69
N LEU A 81 5.56 30.45 13.63
CA LEU A 81 5.92 29.84 12.35
C LEU A 81 7.44 29.71 12.08
N ALA A 82 8.29 30.05 13.06
CA ALA A 82 9.74 29.83 13.00
C ALA A 82 10.12 28.34 13.13
N LEU A 83 9.62 27.51 12.21
CA LEU A 83 9.76 26.05 12.20
C LEU A 83 11.14 25.64 11.67
N HIS A 84 11.86 24.78 12.40
CA HIS A 84 13.13 24.22 11.96
C HIS A 84 12.94 22.79 11.46
N HIS A 85 12.78 22.62 10.14
CA HIS A 85 12.57 21.30 9.53
C HIS A 85 12.81 21.34 8.02
N ARG A 86 12.93 20.16 7.39
CA ARG A 86 13.16 20.00 5.95
C ARG A 86 11.87 20.23 5.14
N GLY A 87 11.30 21.43 5.29
CA GLY A 87 10.01 21.80 4.73
C GLY A 87 10.00 21.97 3.21
N SER A 88 8.88 21.63 2.59
CA SER A 88 8.61 21.79 1.16
C SER A 88 7.15 22.16 0.92
N GLY A 89 6.87 22.93 -0.13
CA GLY A 89 5.50 23.16 -0.61
C GLY A 89 4.54 23.72 0.44
N PRO A 90 4.84 24.88 1.04
CA PRO A 90 3.89 25.55 1.93
C PRO A 90 2.63 25.97 1.16
N THR A 91 1.45 25.81 1.78
CA THR A 91 0.15 26.18 1.20
C THR A 91 -0.81 26.65 2.29
N PHE A 92 -1.37 27.85 2.12
CA PHE A 92 -2.42 28.43 2.96
C PHE A 92 -3.83 28.04 2.49
N ALA A 93 -4.71 27.75 3.45
CA ALA A 93 -6.14 27.56 3.27
C ALA A 93 -6.87 27.71 4.61
N ASP A 94 -8.16 28.04 4.59
CA ASP A 94 -9.00 28.02 5.80
C ASP A 94 -9.55 26.58 5.96
N ILE A 95 -8.99 25.81 6.91
CA ILE A 95 -9.30 24.38 7.05
C ILE A 95 -10.45 24.10 8.01
N ASP A 96 -10.84 25.07 8.83
CA ASP A 96 -11.90 24.91 9.84
C ASP A 96 -13.07 25.90 9.69
N GLY A 97 -13.02 26.75 8.66
CA GLY A 97 -14.10 27.62 8.24
C GLY A 97 -14.28 28.88 9.10
N ASP A 98 -13.21 29.32 9.77
CA ASP A 98 -13.27 30.43 10.72
C ASP A 98 -12.88 31.81 10.15
N ASP A 99 -12.55 31.87 8.85
CA ASP A 99 -12.10 33.04 8.07
C ASP A 99 -10.62 33.43 8.29
N ASP A 100 -9.89 32.72 9.15
CA ASP A 100 -8.43 32.82 9.29
C ASP A 100 -7.74 31.78 8.38
N LEU A 101 -6.66 32.17 7.69
CA LEU A 101 -5.93 31.24 6.82
C LEU A 101 -4.91 30.43 7.61
N ASP A 102 -5.05 29.11 7.57
CA ASP A 102 -4.15 28.10 8.15
C ASP A 102 -3.05 27.71 7.17
N LEU A 103 -2.01 27.04 7.64
CA LEU A 103 -0.84 26.70 6.83
C LEU A 103 -0.48 25.22 6.92
N PHE A 104 -0.46 24.55 5.76
CA PHE A 104 0.20 23.26 5.58
C PHE A 104 1.65 23.47 5.13
N VAL A 105 2.56 22.63 5.62
CA VAL A 105 3.96 22.56 5.15
C VAL A 105 4.36 21.09 5.01
N GLY A 106 4.63 20.67 3.77
CA GLY A 106 5.17 19.34 3.45
C GLY A 106 6.61 19.17 3.91
N ALA A 107 7.17 17.97 3.73
CA ALA A 107 8.53 17.69 4.16
C ALA A 107 9.22 16.62 3.30
N ILE A 108 10.55 16.63 3.31
CA ILE A 108 11.39 15.70 2.55
C ILE A 108 12.40 14.94 3.43
N ASP A 109 12.97 13.88 2.87
CA ASP A 109 13.94 12.99 3.48
C ASP A 109 13.49 12.46 4.86
N GLY A 110 12.22 12.08 4.97
CA GLY A 110 11.57 11.61 6.20
C GLY A 110 11.35 12.71 7.25
N GLY A 111 11.41 13.97 6.83
CA GLY A 111 11.10 15.12 7.67
C GLY A 111 9.64 15.13 8.13
N ARG A 112 9.38 15.81 9.25
CA ARG A 112 8.02 15.99 9.78
C ARG A 112 7.26 17.05 8.97
N VAL A 113 6.07 16.70 8.51
CA VAL A 113 5.05 17.64 7.96
C VAL A 113 4.39 18.45 9.08
N TYR A 114 3.84 19.62 8.74
CA TYR A 114 3.10 20.46 9.67
C TYR A 114 1.75 20.89 9.10
N LEU A 115 0.72 20.83 9.94
CA LEU A 115 -0.53 21.58 9.77
C LEU A 115 -0.65 22.56 10.93
N MET A 116 -0.65 23.85 10.60
CA MET A 116 -0.58 24.96 11.53
C MET A 116 -1.89 25.74 11.47
N ARG A 117 -2.70 25.66 12.52
CA ARG A 117 -3.96 26.42 12.60
C ARG A 117 -3.71 27.85 13.06
N ASN A 118 -4.31 28.83 12.41
CA ASN A 118 -4.20 30.26 12.70
C ASN A 118 -5.32 30.73 13.65
N ASP A 119 -4.98 30.97 14.92
CA ASP A 119 -5.93 31.47 15.92
C ASP A 119 -5.88 33.02 15.99
N GLY A 120 -6.35 33.73 14.96
CA GLY A 120 -6.37 35.20 14.91
C GLY A 120 -5.00 35.87 14.82
N GLY A 121 -4.14 35.36 13.94
CA GLY A 121 -2.78 35.83 13.65
C GLY A 121 -1.68 35.13 14.45
N THR A 122 -1.97 34.00 15.11
CA THR A 122 -0.99 33.17 15.84
C THR A 122 -1.22 31.70 15.54
N PHE A 123 -0.15 30.99 15.16
CA PHE A 123 -0.23 29.62 14.66
C PHE A 123 0.03 28.57 15.74
N VAL A 124 -0.74 27.48 15.69
CA VAL A 124 -0.64 26.33 16.58
C VAL A 124 -0.50 25.04 15.76
N ASP A 125 0.50 24.21 16.08
CA ASP A 125 0.69 22.89 15.47
C ASP A 125 -0.46 21.94 15.87
N VAL A 126 -1.30 21.60 14.89
CA VAL A 126 -2.43 20.67 15.05
C VAL A 126 -2.23 19.36 14.30
N THR A 127 -1.05 19.12 13.72
CA THR A 127 -0.74 17.97 12.86
C THR A 127 -1.18 16.62 13.43
N SER A 128 -0.90 16.36 14.72
CA SER A 128 -1.28 15.07 15.33
C SER A 128 -2.77 14.94 15.63
N ALA A 129 -3.47 16.07 15.81
CA ALA A 129 -4.90 16.10 16.10
C ALA A 129 -5.75 16.13 14.83
N SER A 130 -5.17 16.55 13.70
CA SER A 130 -5.85 16.64 12.41
C SER A 130 -6.00 15.31 11.69
N GLY A 131 -5.45 14.20 12.20
CA GLY A 131 -5.54 12.90 11.52
C GLY A 131 -4.57 12.69 10.35
N LEU A 132 -3.80 13.71 9.96
CA LEU A 132 -2.76 13.60 8.92
C LEU A 132 -1.64 12.64 9.38
N ALA A 133 -1.68 11.43 8.85
CA ALA A 133 -0.67 10.38 9.04
C ALA A 133 -0.03 10.06 7.69
N ILE A 134 0.93 10.89 7.28
CA ILE A 134 1.62 10.77 5.99
C ILE A 134 2.91 9.96 6.20
N GLU A 135 3.02 8.80 5.55
CA GLU A 135 4.21 7.94 5.63
C GLU A 135 5.20 8.17 4.48
N ALA A 136 4.77 8.85 3.42
CA ALA A 136 5.60 9.27 2.31
C ALA A 136 6.85 10.04 2.78
N GLY A 137 8.04 9.56 2.39
CA GLY A 137 9.32 10.14 2.80
C GLY A 137 9.63 11.51 2.17
N ASN A 138 8.95 11.85 1.08
CA ASN A 138 9.06 13.13 0.38
C ASN A 138 7.69 13.61 -0.12
N THR A 139 7.11 14.57 0.58
CA THR A 139 5.93 15.33 0.14
C THR A 139 6.39 16.67 -0.40
N ILE A 140 6.31 16.84 -1.73
CA ILE A 140 6.94 17.95 -2.45
C ILE A 140 6.03 19.17 -2.51
N SER A 141 4.78 18.99 -2.94
CA SER A 141 3.79 20.07 -3.09
C SER A 141 2.43 19.67 -2.52
N ALA A 142 1.63 20.67 -2.20
CA ALA A 142 0.29 20.52 -1.66
C ALA A 142 -0.67 21.55 -2.25
N THR A 143 -1.91 21.15 -2.53
CA THR A 143 -2.98 22.02 -3.05
C THR A 143 -4.25 21.77 -2.26
N PHE A 144 -4.96 22.84 -1.91
CA PHE A 144 -6.30 22.74 -1.33
C PHE A 144 -7.39 22.96 -2.37
N GLY A 145 -8.50 22.22 -2.24
CA GLY A 145 -9.70 22.36 -3.06
C GLY A 145 -10.85 21.54 -2.48
N ASP A 146 -12.08 21.89 -2.81
CA ASP A 146 -13.30 21.21 -2.35
C ASP A 146 -13.73 20.19 -3.41
N TYR A 147 -13.13 18.99 -3.40
CA TYR A 147 -13.30 18.05 -4.53
C TYR A 147 -14.66 17.35 -4.51
N ASP A 148 -15.30 17.20 -3.35
CA ASP A 148 -16.63 16.56 -3.25
C ASP A 148 -17.79 17.56 -3.15
N LEU A 149 -17.47 18.86 -3.08
CA LEU A 149 -18.39 20.00 -3.01
C LEU A 149 -19.20 20.06 -1.72
N ASP A 150 -18.69 19.50 -0.61
CA ASP A 150 -19.34 19.60 0.69
C ASP A 150 -19.08 20.95 1.40
N GLY A 151 -18.12 21.72 0.89
CA GLY A 151 -17.79 23.07 1.33
C GLY A 151 -16.58 23.15 2.25
N ASP A 152 -16.02 22.02 2.68
CA ASP A 152 -14.75 21.96 3.40
C ASP A 152 -13.59 21.85 2.38
N LEU A 153 -12.43 22.45 2.68
CA LEU A 153 -11.28 22.38 1.78
C LEU A 153 -10.47 21.10 2.04
N ASP A 154 -10.40 20.24 1.03
CA ASP A 154 -9.62 19.00 1.00
C ASP A 154 -8.20 19.25 0.55
N LEU A 155 -7.31 18.29 0.83
CA LEU A 155 -5.88 18.40 0.59
C LEU A 155 -5.41 17.31 -0.38
N VAL A 156 -4.81 17.74 -1.50
CA VAL A 156 -4.08 16.86 -2.41
C VAL A 156 -2.58 17.10 -2.29
N LEU A 157 -1.82 16.02 -2.20
CA LEU A 157 -0.38 15.97 -2.02
C LEU A 157 0.29 15.32 -3.21
N ALA A 158 1.45 15.83 -3.58
CA ALA A 158 2.34 15.19 -4.54
C ALA A 158 3.61 14.73 -3.84
N HIS A 159 4.07 13.54 -4.20
CA HIS A 159 5.20 12.88 -3.58
C HIS A 159 6.27 12.46 -4.60
N TRP A 160 7.53 12.38 -4.16
CA TRP A 160 8.63 12.01 -5.05
C TRP A 160 9.56 10.94 -4.47
N GLY A 161 9.79 9.86 -5.22
CA GLY A 161 10.71 8.78 -4.88
C GLY A 161 10.18 7.76 -3.87
N ASN A 162 8.90 7.82 -3.48
CA ASN A 162 8.29 6.82 -2.60
C ASN A 162 7.72 5.66 -3.42
N PRO A 163 7.77 4.40 -2.97
CA PRO A 163 7.06 3.33 -3.66
C PRO A 163 5.57 3.67 -3.77
N GLN A 164 5.00 3.64 -4.98
CA GLN A 164 3.55 3.76 -5.11
C GLN A 164 2.91 2.48 -4.57
N GLN A 165 1.93 2.65 -3.69
CA GLN A 165 1.16 1.59 -3.09
C GLN A 165 -0.33 1.90 -3.28
N PRO A 166 -1.21 0.89 -3.22
CA PRO A 166 -2.64 1.12 -3.29
C PRO A 166 -3.16 2.17 -2.29
N ASP A 167 -2.43 2.42 -1.21
CA ASP A 167 -2.75 3.40 -0.17
C ASP A 167 -1.82 4.61 -0.07
N THR A 168 -1.06 4.92 -1.12
CA THR A 168 -0.29 6.18 -1.19
C THR A 168 -1.17 7.38 -0.84
N GLU A 169 -0.81 8.14 0.19
CA GLU A 169 -1.67 9.18 0.78
C GLU A 169 -1.63 10.50 -0.02
N THR A 170 -2.21 10.45 -1.22
CA THR A 170 -2.27 11.53 -2.20
C THR A 170 -3.45 12.48 -1.94
N LEU A 171 -4.63 11.96 -1.64
CA LEU A 171 -5.86 12.74 -1.42
C LEU A 171 -6.40 12.53 -0.01
N TRP A 172 -6.66 13.64 0.67
CA TRP A 172 -7.15 13.71 2.04
C TRP A 172 -8.42 14.53 2.08
N ARG A 173 -9.54 13.91 2.48
CA ARG A 173 -10.82 14.61 2.67
C ARG A 173 -10.82 15.29 4.04
N ASN A 174 -11.28 16.53 4.11
CA ASN A 174 -11.49 17.25 5.36
C ASN A 174 -12.94 17.02 5.84
N ASP A 175 -13.14 16.35 6.97
CA ASP A 175 -14.46 16.06 7.55
C ASP A 175 -15.04 17.25 8.36
N GLY A 176 -14.50 18.45 8.13
CA GLY A 176 -14.86 19.67 8.84
C GLY A 176 -14.16 19.84 10.20
N ASN A 177 -13.85 21.08 10.55
CA ASN A 177 -13.04 21.48 11.72
C ASN A 177 -11.56 21.05 11.67
N GLY A 178 -10.99 20.84 10.48
CA GLY A 178 -9.57 20.56 10.27
C GLY A 178 -9.14 19.12 10.61
N VAL A 179 -10.04 18.15 10.50
CA VAL A 179 -9.75 16.71 10.63
C VAL A 179 -9.76 16.08 9.25
N PHE A 180 -8.68 15.38 8.91
CA PHE A 180 -8.45 14.80 7.59
C PHE A 180 -8.44 13.26 7.65
N GLU A 181 -9.12 12.66 6.68
CA GLU A 181 -9.09 11.22 6.40
C GLU A 181 -8.45 11.00 5.01
N SER A 182 -7.48 10.08 4.92
CA SER A 182 -6.98 9.68 3.59
C SER A 182 -8.08 8.96 2.85
N VAL A 183 -8.43 9.47 1.67
CA VAL A 183 -9.42 8.88 0.76
C VAL A 183 -8.76 8.41 -0.54
N SER A 184 -7.45 8.19 -0.52
CA SER A 184 -6.67 7.92 -1.73
C SER A 184 -7.06 6.60 -2.39
N ILE A 185 -7.46 5.60 -1.59
CA ILE A 185 -8.01 4.33 -2.05
C ILE A 185 -9.45 4.51 -2.51
N GLU A 186 -10.28 5.12 -1.64
CA GLU A 186 -11.72 5.32 -1.79
C GLU A 186 -12.05 6.07 -3.07
N SER A 187 -11.29 7.13 -3.36
CA SER A 187 -11.41 7.97 -4.55
C SER A 187 -10.83 7.32 -5.81
N GLY A 188 -10.06 6.24 -5.64
CA GLY A 188 -9.34 5.55 -6.71
C GLY A 188 -8.04 6.24 -7.14
N ILE A 189 -7.68 7.41 -6.59
CA ILE A 189 -6.54 8.18 -7.08
C ILE A 189 -5.22 7.41 -6.93
N ALA A 190 -4.97 6.74 -5.80
CA ALA A 190 -3.74 5.98 -5.57
C ALA A 190 -3.56 4.87 -6.61
N ALA A 191 -4.62 4.09 -6.88
CA ALA A 191 -4.59 3.04 -7.90
C ALA A 191 -4.41 3.59 -9.33
N LEU A 192 -4.85 4.83 -9.59
CA LEU A 192 -4.71 5.47 -10.89
C LEU A 192 -3.35 6.14 -11.10
N LEU A 193 -2.58 6.39 -10.02
CA LEU A 193 -1.18 6.81 -10.10
C LEU A 193 -0.26 5.63 -10.43
N ILE A 194 -0.61 4.42 -9.99
CA ILE A 194 0.13 3.18 -10.26
C ILE A 194 0.11 2.83 -11.76
N GLU A 195 1.26 3.01 -12.42
CA GLU A 195 1.51 2.35 -13.71
C GLU A 195 1.79 0.85 -13.47
N ARG A 196 1.47 -0.03 -14.44
CA ARG A 196 1.55 -1.50 -14.28
C ARG A 196 3.01 -2.05 -14.23
N ASP A 197 3.88 -1.43 -13.44
CA ASP A 197 5.26 -1.84 -13.22
C ASP A 197 5.53 -1.96 -11.70
N PRO A 198 6.09 -3.08 -11.22
CA PRO A 198 6.31 -3.33 -9.79
C PRO A 198 7.35 -2.43 -9.12
N GLN A 199 8.08 -1.58 -9.87
CA GLN A 199 9.07 -0.64 -9.31
C GLN A 199 8.62 0.83 -9.32
N VAL A 200 7.35 1.15 -9.67
CA VAL A 200 6.94 2.54 -9.86
C VAL A 200 7.05 3.33 -8.56
N LEU A 201 7.98 4.27 -8.58
CA LEU A 201 8.11 5.30 -7.55
C LEU A 201 7.12 6.41 -7.88
N ASP A 202 6.50 6.99 -6.87
CA ASP A 202 5.72 8.20 -7.00
C ASP A 202 6.64 9.30 -7.49
N ARG A 203 6.26 9.94 -8.58
CA ARG A 203 7.01 11.00 -9.24
C ARG A 203 6.13 12.21 -9.48
N THR A 204 5.04 12.34 -8.74
CA THR A 204 4.15 13.49 -8.83
C THR A 204 4.85 14.74 -8.28
N PHE A 205 4.61 15.89 -8.91
CA PHE A 205 5.22 17.15 -8.47
C PHE A 205 4.21 18.25 -8.15
N THR A 206 3.29 18.58 -9.04
CA THR A 206 2.41 19.74 -8.87
C THR A 206 0.96 19.37 -9.15
N PRO A 207 0.14 19.18 -8.10
CA PRO A 207 -1.29 18.94 -8.24
C PRO A 207 -2.06 20.28 -8.31
N ASN A 208 -3.08 20.37 -9.15
CA ASN A 208 -3.98 21.51 -9.29
C ASN A 208 -5.43 21.03 -9.43
N PHE A 209 -6.34 21.60 -8.64
CA PHE A 209 -7.78 21.47 -8.87
C PHE A 209 -8.27 22.53 -9.87
N SER A 210 -9.09 22.12 -10.84
CA SER A 210 -9.78 23.02 -11.78
C SER A 210 -10.96 22.29 -12.44
N ASP A 211 -12.10 22.95 -12.62
CA ASP A 211 -13.26 22.40 -13.37
C ASP A 211 -12.93 22.44 -14.88
N ILE A 212 -12.33 21.41 -15.47
CA ILE A 212 -11.82 21.48 -16.85
C ILE A 212 -12.88 21.15 -17.91
N ASP A 213 -13.98 20.49 -17.54
CA ASP A 213 -15.06 20.12 -18.45
C ASP A 213 -16.34 20.97 -18.28
N ASN A 214 -16.30 21.94 -17.35
CA ASN A 214 -17.37 22.87 -17.01
C ASN A 214 -18.62 22.21 -16.41
N ASP A 215 -18.52 21.00 -15.84
CA ASP A 215 -19.63 20.33 -15.19
C ASP A 215 -19.89 20.84 -13.76
N GLY A 216 -18.89 21.49 -13.16
CA GLY A 216 -18.94 22.08 -11.83
C GLY A 216 -18.31 21.27 -10.70
N ASP A 217 -17.87 20.04 -10.96
CA ASP A 217 -17.07 19.27 -10.02
C ASP A 217 -15.57 19.52 -10.33
N PRO A 218 -14.70 19.84 -9.34
CA PRO A 218 -13.30 20.11 -9.61
C PRO A 218 -12.53 18.86 -10.05
N ASP A 219 -11.89 18.93 -11.20
CA ASP A 219 -10.99 17.89 -11.70
C ASP A 219 -9.57 18.09 -11.17
N LEU A 220 -8.75 17.04 -11.28
CA LEU A 220 -7.38 17.05 -10.77
C LEU A 220 -6.35 16.92 -11.90
N LEU A 221 -5.47 17.91 -11.99
CA LEU A 221 -4.33 17.97 -12.91
C LEU A 221 -3.04 17.76 -12.11
N ILE A 222 -2.21 16.77 -12.45
CA ILE A 222 -0.97 16.47 -11.72
C ILE A 222 0.21 16.38 -12.68
N THR A 223 1.28 17.13 -12.42
CA THR A 223 2.53 16.98 -13.17
C THR A 223 3.35 15.80 -12.68
N GLY A 224 4.07 15.12 -13.59
CA GLY A 224 4.90 13.95 -13.29
C GLY A 224 6.35 14.09 -13.75
N ASP A 225 7.30 13.82 -12.85
CA ASP A 225 8.73 13.71 -13.15
C ASP A 225 9.04 12.42 -13.90
N PHE A 226 9.86 12.47 -14.95
CA PHE A 226 10.14 11.38 -15.90
C PHE A 226 8.92 10.69 -16.56
N GLU A 227 7.72 10.89 -16.04
CA GLU A 227 6.44 10.34 -16.48
C GLU A 227 5.66 11.40 -17.26
N THR A 228 4.50 10.99 -17.78
CA THR A 228 3.56 11.90 -18.42
C THR A 228 2.65 12.51 -17.37
N SER A 229 2.50 13.84 -17.38
CA SER A 229 1.53 14.51 -16.53
C SER A 229 0.10 13.97 -16.75
N GLN A 230 -0.71 13.96 -15.70
CA GLN A 230 -1.97 13.24 -15.65
C GLN A 230 -3.14 14.18 -15.39
N VAL A 231 -4.28 13.81 -15.98
CA VAL A 231 -5.58 14.47 -15.83
C VAL A 231 -6.57 13.44 -15.33
N PHE A 232 -7.26 13.78 -14.25
CA PHE A 232 -8.26 12.96 -13.59
C PHE A 232 -9.58 13.71 -13.55
N GLU A 233 -10.59 13.15 -14.22
CA GLU A 233 -11.96 13.66 -14.16
C GLU A 233 -12.60 13.23 -12.85
N ASN A 234 -13.25 14.17 -12.17
CA ASN A 234 -14.06 13.91 -11.00
C ASN A 234 -15.44 13.41 -11.42
N ASN A 235 -15.84 12.24 -10.95
CA ASN A 235 -17.12 11.63 -11.37
C ASN A 235 -18.35 12.23 -10.64
N GLY A 236 -18.14 13.19 -9.72
CA GLY A 236 -19.20 13.79 -8.89
C GLY A 236 -19.72 12.88 -7.78
N ASP A 237 -19.06 11.74 -7.53
CA ASP A 237 -19.41 10.74 -6.50
C ASP A 237 -18.27 10.50 -5.49
N GLY A 238 -17.30 11.41 -5.45
CA GLY A 238 -16.10 11.32 -4.62
C GLY A 238 -15.00 10.42 -5.21
N THR A 239 -15.16 9.96 -6.46
CA THR A 239 -14.15 9.17 -7.16
C THR A 239 -13.62 9.87 -8.41
N PHE A 240 -12.42 9.49 -8.81
CA PHE A 240 -11.77 9.97 -10.02
C PHE A 240 -11.68 8.89 -11.09
N ARG A 241 -11.64 9.31 -12.36
CA ARG A 241 -11.15 8.47 -13.47
C ARG A 241 -10.03 9.17 -14.21
N ARG A 242 -8.98 8.44 -14.56
CA ARG A 242 -7.88 8.98 -15.38
C ARG A 242 -8.35 9.17 -16.82
N ILE A 243 -8.30 10.39 -17.34
CA ILE A 243 -8.72 10.75 -18.71
C ILE A 243 -7.55 11.15 -19.62
N THR A 244 -6.32 11.00 -19.14
CA THR A 244 -5.09 11.41 -19.83
C THR A 244 -4.98 10.77 -21.21
N ASP A 245 -5.06 11.59 -22.28
CA ASP A 245 -4.72 11.14 -23.64
C ASP A 245 -3.22 11.30 -23.88
N ARG A 246 -2.47 10.19 -23.73
CA ARG A 246 -1.01 10.12 -23.96
C ARG A 246 -0.56 10.41 -25.40
N ARG A 247 -1.47 10.83 -26.29
CA ARG A 247 -1.14 11.33 -27.64
C ARG A 247 -1.15 12.86 -27.70
N VAL A 248 -1.73 13.50 -26.69
CA VAL A 248 -1.85 14.95 -26.55
C VAL A 248 -1.02 15.42 -25.37
N ILE A 249 -1.28 14.85 -24.18
CA ILE A 249 -0.45 15.09 -23.00
C ILE A 249 0.77 14.20 -23.15
N ILE A 250 1.86 14.82 -23.58
CA ILE A 250 3.09 14.14 -24.02
C ILE A 250 4.33 14.86 -23.48
N ASP A 251 4.18 15.64 -22.43
CA ASP A 251 5.31 16.05 -21.61
C ASP A 251 5.97 14.80 -21.00
N GLU A 252 7.28 14.90 -20.83
CA GLU A 252 8.09 13.95 -20.10
C GLU A 252 8.92 14.79 -19.12
N ALA A 253 8.89 14.44 -17.84
CA ALA A 253 9.45 15.27 -16.77
C ALA A 253 8.76 16.64 -16.70
N GLY A 254 7.47 16.64 -16.39
CA GLY A 254 6.73 17.82 -15.99
C GLY A 254 7.05 18.20 -14.54
N MET A 255 7.34 19.48 -14.29
CA MET A 255 7.68 19.97 -12.94
C MET A 255 6.56 20.82 -12.35
N GLY A 256 6.46 22.07 -12.78
CA GLY A 256 5.44 23.02 -12.35
C GLY A 256 4.32 23.16 -13.33
N ALA A 257 3.27 23.82 -12.85
CA ALA A 257 2.06 24.04 -13.60
C ALA A 257 1.45 25.41 -13.32
N ALA A 258 0.81 25.97 -14.34
CA ALA A 258 -0.10 27.10 -14.19
C ALA A 258 -1.38 26.79 -14.98
N VAL A 259 -2.53 27.07 -14.38
CA VAL A 259 -3.86 26.92 -15.01
C VAL A 259 -4.45 28.31 -15.25
N GLY A 260 -5.04 28.56 -16.42
CA GLY A 260 -5.68 29.84 -16.73
C GLY A 260 -6.20 29.93 -18.17
N ASP A 261 -7.24 30.74 -18.38
CA ASP A 261 -7.85 31.06 -19.69
C ASP A 261 -6.96 32.04 -20.47
N TYR A 262 -5.96 31.52 -21.18
CA TYR A 262 -4.93 32.36 -21.81
C TYR A 262 -5.39 32.98 -23.14
N ASP A 263 -6.34 32.33 -23.83
CA ASP A 263 -6.87 32.80 -25.10
C ASP A 263 -8.26 33.46 -25.00
N ASN A 264 -8.77 33.62 -23.77
CA ASN A 264 -10.03 34.29 -23.43
C ASN A 264 -11.26 33.61 -24.08
N ASP A 265 -11.23 32.28 -24.22
CA ASP A 265 -12.36 31.49 -24.71
C ASP A 265 -13.32 31.04 -23.59
N GLY A 266 -12.88 31.14 -22.33
CA GLY A 266 -13.65 30.87 -21.12
C GLY A 266 -13.36 29.50 -20.48
N ASP A 267 -12.51 28.69 -21.11
CA ASP A 267 -12.06 27.40 -20.62
C ASP A 267 -10.68 27.54 -19.96
N MET A 268 -10.43 26.80 -18.88
CA MET A 268 -9.14 26.86 -18.18
C MET A 268 -8.10 26.00 -18.91
N ASP A 269 -7.03 26.62 -19.39
CA ASP A 269 -5.92 25.93 -20.06
C ASP A 269 -4.81 25.55 -19.09
N TRP A 270 -3.93 24.62 -19.50
CA TRP A 270 -2.89 24.09 -18.63
C TRP A 270 -1.49 24.25 -19.24
N PHE A 271 -0.66 25.05 -18.59
CA PHE A 271 0.76 25.18 -18.89
C PHE A 271 1.58 24.29 -17.94
N VAL A 272 2.44 23.45 -18.50
CA VAL A 272 3.34 22.55 -17.76
C VAL A 272 4.78 22.90 -18.10
N THR A 273 5.61 23.14 -17.08
CA THR A 273 7.04 23.33 -17.27
C THR A 273 7.77 22.00 -17.36
N SER A 274 8.81 21.94 -18.18
CA SER A 274 9.59 20.72 -18.40
C SER A 274 11.02 21.08 -18.84
N ILE A 275 11.88 20.06 -18.96
CA ILE A 275 13.27 20.19 -19.42
C ILE A 275 13.27 20.35 -20.93
N HIS A 276 14.05 21.27 -21.49
CA HIS A 276 14.26 21.40 -22.94
C HIS A 276 15.64 20.87 -23.38
N GLU A 277 15.68 19.80 -24.18
CA GLU A 277 16.91 19.26 -24.78
C GLU A 277 16.81 19.17 -26.32
N GLU A 278 17.81 19.70 -27.04
CA GLU A 278 17.81 19.69 -28.51
C GLU A 278 17.87 18.26 -29.08
N GLY A 279 16.83 17.86 -29.82
CA GLY A 279 16.78 16.60 -30.56
C GLY A 279 15.98 15.48 -29.87
N ASN A 280 15.31 15.80 -28.77
CA ASN A 280 14.59 14.90 -27.89
C ASN A 280 13.18 15.53 -27.62
N PHE A 281 12.15 14.78 -27.21
CA PHE A 281 10.74 15.28 -27.11
C PHE A 281 10.47 16.22 -25.91
N PHE A 282 11.48 16.98 -25.49
CA PHE A 282 11.58 17.65 -24.20
C PHE A 282 11.37 19.18 -24.33
N GLY A 283 10.48 19.75 -23.51
CA GLY A 283 10.23 21.19 -23.37
C GLY A 283 8.88 21.50 -22.73
N ASN A 284 8.70 22.74 -22.23
CA ASN A 284 7.43 23.22 -21.67
C ASN A 284 6.26 22.92 -22.60
N ARG A 285 5.08 22.63 -22.05
CA ARG A 285 3.85 22.36 -22.79
C ARG A 285 2.75 23.35 -22.45
N LEU A 286 1.98 23.74 -23.46
CA LEU A 286 0.73 24.49 -23.29
C LEU A 286 -0.39 23.66 -23.90
N TYR A 287 -1.24 23.13 -23.03
CA TYR A 287 -2.41 22.35 -23.38
C TYR A 287 -3.63 23.26 -23.39
N ARG A 288 -4.17 23.52 -24.58
CA ARG A 288 -5.40 24.29 -24.73
C ARG A 288 -6.60 23.38 -24.47
N ASN A 289 -7.45 23.78 -23.55
CA ASN A 289 -8.68 23.07 -23.21
C ASN A 289 -9.73 23.31 -24.31
N LEU A 290 -10.55 22.29 -24.61
CA LEU A 290 -11.62 22.36 -25.61
C LEU A 290 -13.01 22.49 -24.98
N GLY A 291 -13.08 22.60 -23.65
CA GLY A 291 -14.28 22.85 -22.85
C GLY A 291 -15.12 21.61 -22.55
N ASP A 292 -14.61 20.42 -22.88
CA ASP A 292 -15.24 19.11 -22.61
C ASP A 292 -14.31 18.13 -21.89
N GLY A 293 -13.32 18.66 -21.16
CA GLY A 293 -12.29 17.88 -20.46
C GLY A 293 -11.20 17.33 -21.37
N THR A 294 -11.24 17.62 -22.68
CA THR A 294 -10.18 17.25 -23.62
C THR A 294 -9.28 18.43 -23.96
N PHE A 295 -8.01 18.12 -24.23
CA PHE A 295 -6.99 19.11 -24.57
C PHE A 295 -6.50 18.93 -26.01
N GLU A 296 -5.86 19.97 -26.52
CA GLU A 296 -4.91 19.88 -27.63
C GLU A 296 -3.56 20.51 -27.25
N ASP A 297 -2.47 20.01 -27.84
CA ASP A 297 -1.13 20.57 -27.62
C ASP A 297 -0.93 21.81 -28.52
N ALA A 298 -0.99 23.00 -27.92
CA ALA A 298 -0.82 24.30 -28.59
C ALA A 298 0.64 24.81 -28.53
N THR A 299 1.55 24.04 -27.95
CA THR A 299 2.90 24.50 -27.53
C THR A 299 3.71 25.15 -28.65
N GLU A 300 3.77 24.51 -29.82
CA GLU A 300 4.56 25.00 -30.96
C GLU A 300 3.92 26.21 -31.64
N GLU A 301 2.59 26.27 -31.68
CA GLU A 301 1.84 27.43 -32.20
C GLU A 301 2.00 28.64 -31.27
N ALA A 302 1.89 28.41 -29.97
CA ALA A 302 2.04 29.40 -28.91
C ALA A 302 3.49 29.93 -28.80
N GLY A 303 4.48 29.12 -29.17
CA GLY A 303 5.89 29.51 -29.16
C GLY A 303 6.58 29.40 -27.80
N VAL A 304 6.08 28.53 -26.91
CA VAL A 304 6.52 28.42 -25.50
C VAL A 304 7.39 27.20 -25.19
N ALA A 305 7.61 26.29 -26.16
CA ALA A 305 8.35 25.04 -25.97
C ALA A 305 9.77 25.21 -25.37
N ARG A 306 10.43 26.33 -25.64
CA ARG A 306 11.86 26.55 -25.31
C ARG A 306 12.05 27.17 -23.92
N GLY A 307 11.79 26.37 -22.89
CA GLY A 307 11.89 26.75 -21.48
C GLY A 307 13.30 26.79 -20.88
N ASP A 308 14.22 25.94 -21.37
CA ASP A 308 15.42 25.46 -20.64
C ASP A 308 15.04 24.40 -19.59
N TRP A 309 15.64 24.37 -18.38
CA TRP A 309 15.23 23.47 -17.30
C TRP A 309 14.27 24.17 -16.33
N ALA A 310 12.99 24.12 -16.67
CA ALA A 310 11.94 24.92 -16.04
C ALA A 310 11.32 24.28 -14.79
N TRP A 311 10.93 25.09 -13.81
CA TRP A 311 10.30 24.68 -12.54
C TRP A 311 8.99 25.45 -12.31
N ALA A 312 8.81 26.18 -11.20
CA ALA A 312 7.55 26.90 -10.97
C ALA A 312 7.22 27.94 -12.03
N SER A 313 5.92 28.16 -12.24
CA SER A 313 5.37 29.05 -13.26
C SER A 313 4.09 29.75 -12.80
N CYS A 314 3.81 30.95 -13.29
CA CYS A 314 2.53 31.61 -13.03
C CYS A 314 1.93 32.19 -14.33
N PHE A 315 0.60 32.26 -14.37
CA PHE A 315 -0.16 33.05 -15.33
C PHE A 315 -0.54 34.38 -14.68
N ALA A 316 -0.14 35.50 -15.28
CA ALA A 316 -0.52 36.84 -14.83
C ALA A 316 -0.55 37.81 -16.02
N ASP A 317 -1.34 38.87 -15.94
CA ASP A 317 -1.37 39.94 -16.94
C ASP A 317 -0.48 41.09 -16.44
N PHE A 318 0.80 41.09 -16.83
CA PHE A 318 1.79 41.99 -16.22
C PHE A 318 1.71 43.42 -16.76
N ASP A 319 1.21 43.63 -17.97
CA ASP A 319 1.05 44.96 -18.56
C ASP A 319 -0.41 45.45 -18.60
N ASN A 320 -1.30 44.71 -17.93
CA ASN A 320 -2.71 45.01 -17.75
C ASN A 320 -3.50 45.13 -19.06
N ASP A 321 -3.07 44.47 -20.15
CA ASP A 321 -3.65 44.63 -21.48
C ASP A 321 -4.91 43.78 -21.75
N GLY A 322 -5.24 42.87 -20.83
CA GLY A 322 -6.37 41.94 -20.88
C GLY A 322 -6.02 40.56 -21.43
N VAL A 323 -4.74 40.25 -21.62
CA VAL A 323 -4.23 38.95 -22.07
C VAL A 323 -3.27 38.38 -21.03
N LEU A 324 -3.38 37.09 -20.71
CA LEU A 324 -2.45 36.45 -19.77
C LEU A 324 -1.06 36.27 -20.39
N ASP A 325 -0.04 36.52 -19.57
CA ASP A 325 1.37 36.23 -19.82
C ASP A 325 1.82 35.00 -19.01
N ILE A 326 2.94 34.42 -19.40
CA ILE A 326 3.56 33.29 -18.67
C ILE A 326 4.92 33.70 -18.14
N PHE A 327 5.12 33.56 -16.84
CA PHE A 327 6.44 33.62 -16.21
C PHE A 327 6.83 32.24 -15.66
N HIS A 328 8.10 31.86 -15.79
CA HIS A 328 8.62 30.69 -15.09
C HIS A 328 10.10 30.82 -14.72
N VAL A 329 10.46 30.10 -13.66
CA VAL A 329 11.84 30.00 -13.17
C VAL A 329 12.57 28.81 -13.79
N ASN A 330 13.90 28.81 -13.68
CA ASN A 330 14.78 27.82 -14.30
C ASN A 330 15.91 27.41 -13.34
N GLY A 331 16.66 26.37 -13.71
CA GLY A 331 18.01 26.13 -13.22
C GLY A 331 18.22 24.76 -12.59
N TRP A 332 19.32 24.09 -12.96
CA TRP A 332 19.73 22.81 -12.40
C TRP A 332 21.25 22.65 -12.35
N LYS A 333 21.76 22.06 -11.27
CA LYS A 333 23.19 21.78 -11.08
C LYS A 333 23.44 20.29 -11.27
N GLY A 334 23.90 19.91 -12.46
CA GLY A 334 24.07 18.50 -12.83
C GLY A 334 24.88 17.69 -11.81
N SER A 335 24.33 16.54 -11.40
CA SER A 335 25.09 15.43 -10.82
C SER A 335 25.45 14.43 -11.93
N THR A 336 26.50 13.64 -11.74
CA THR A 336 26.74 12.48 -12.60
C THR A 336 25.65 11.45 -12.32
N GLY A 337 24.84 11.10 -13.32
CA GLY A 337 23.90 9.99 -13.22
C GLY A 337 24.62 8.68 -12.87
N GLY A 338 23.89 7.72 -12.30
CA GLY A 338 24.43 6.39 -11.96
C GLY A 338 25.03 5.63 -13.16
N ASP A 339 24.67 6.03 -14.38
CA ASP A 339 25.18 5.50 -15.66
C ASP A 339 26.43 6.23 -16.19
N GLY A 340 26.87 7.30 -15.53
CA GLY A 340 27.99 8.14 -15.95
C GLY A 340 27.67 9.14 -17.07
N SER A 341 26.41 9.32 -17.45
CA SER A 341 25.97 10.41 -18.32
C SER A 341 26.04 11.75 -17.58
N LYS A 342 26.45 12.80 -18.30
CA LYS A 342 26.37 14.18 -17.80
C LYS A 342 25.06 14.76 -18.31
N SER A 343 24.13 15.09 -17.42
CA SER A 343 23.12 16.09 -17.74
C SER A 343 23.83 17.39 -18.10
N GLY A 344 23.27 18.18 -19.02
CA GLY A 344 23.82 19.48 -19.40
C GLY A 344 24.07 20.37 -18.17
N ASP A 345 24.92 21.39 -18.35
CA ASP A 345 25.13 22.42 -17.31
C ASP A 345 24.04 23.50 -17.48
N PHE A 346 23.00 23.45 -16.66
CA PHE A 346 21.83 24.34 -16.69
C PHE A 346 21.87 25.38 -15.56
N THR A 347 23.04 25.59 -14.92
CA THR A 347 23.15 26.51 -13.77
C THR A 347 23.13 27.98 -14.14
N ASP A 348 23.20 28.32 -15.43
CA ASP A 348 23.22 29.69 -15.93
C ASP A 348 21.90 30.08 -16.65
N ASP A 349 20.85 29.24 -16.57
CA ASP A 349 19.60 29.49 -17.28
C ASP A 349 18.81 30.62 -16.65
N GLN A 350 18.45 31.58 -17.50
CA GLN A 350 17.70 32.76 -17.07
C GLN A 350 16.22 32.45 -16.99
N VAL A 351 15.52 33.06 -16.03
CA VAL A 351 14.05 33.08 -15.97
C VAL A 351 13.43 33.47 -17.32
N ARG A 352 12.18 33.09 -17.54
CA ARG A 352 11.45 33.37 -18.78
C ARG A 352 10.19 34.17 -18.51
N LEU A 353 9.95 35.14 -19.38
CA LEU A 353 8.71 35.89 -19.47
C LEU A 353 8.24 35.84 -20.92
N PHE A 354 7.06 35.29 -21.14
CA PHE A 354 6.37 35.16 -22.41
C PHE A 354 5.13 36.07 -22.38
N MET A 355 5.18 37.18 -23.11
CA MET A 355 4.05 38.11 -23.16
C MET A 355 3.00 37.64 -24.17
N GLY A 356 1.74 37.57 -23.77
CA GLY A 356 0.60 37.28 -24.64
C GLY A 356 0.49 38.30 -25.78
N GLN A 357 0.01 37.88 -26.95
CA GLN A 357 -0.20 38.78 -28.10
C GLN A 357 -1.69 38.95 -28.46
N GLY A 358 -2.59 38.29 -27.74
CA GLY A 358 -4.05 38.31 -27.97
C GLY A 358 -4.51 37.47 -29.19
N ASP A 359 -3.63 36.67 -29.77
CA ASP A 359 -3.93 35.76 -30.88
C ASP A 359 -3.57 34.29 -30.58
N GLY A 360 -3.44 33.95 -29.30
CA GLY A 360 -3.00 32.64 -28.82
C GLY A 360 -1.49 32.41 -28.88
N THR A 361 -0.71 33.40 -29.36
CA THR A 361 0.76 33.31 -29.41
C THR A 361 1.44 34.17 -28.36
N PHE A 362 2.66 33.78 -28.01
CA PHE A 362 3.47 34.48 -27.02
C PHE A 362 4.76 35.03 -27.60
N ARG A 363 5.26 36.11 -27.00
CA ARG A 363 6.55 36.69 -27.30
C ARG A 363 7.42 36.77 -26.06
N ARG A 364 8.55 36.08 -26.11
CA ARG A 364 9.59 36.14 -25.08
C ARG A 364 10.14 37.57 -24.90
N ARG A 365 10.15 38.09 -23.67
CA ARG A 365 10.55 39.47 -23.30
C ARG A 365 11.38 39.62 -22.01
N ASP A 366 11.73 38.56 -21.29
CA ASP A 366 12.54 38.58 -20.04
C ASP A 366 13.70 39.60 -20.06
N SER A 367 14.60 39.47 -21.04
CA SER A 367 15.77 40.34 -21.17
C SER A 367 15.43 41.79 -21.59
N THR A 368 14.27 42.02 -22.19
CA THR A 368 13.80 43.38 -22.52
C THR A 368 13.30 44.09 -21.27
N PHE A 369 12.64 43.36 -20.36
CA PHE A 369 12.07 43.89 -19.13
C PHE A 369 12.97 43.73 -17.90
N SER A 370 14.25 43.44 -18.10
CA SER A 370 15.28 43.35 -17.04
C SER A 370 15.07 42.24 -16.00
N LEU A 371 14.29 41.21 -16.33
CA LEU A 371 14.21 39.97 -15.54
C LEU A 371 15.46 39.14 -15.83
N THR A 372 16.49 39.26 -14.99
CA THR A 372 17.84 38.73 -15.27
C THR A 372 18.30 37.62 -14.34
N ASP A 373 17.40 37.13 -13.48
CA ASP A 373 17.75 36.08 -12.52
C ASP A 373 18.14 34.78 -13.23
N ARG A 374 19.18 34.14 -12.70
CA ARG A 374 19.78 32.88 -13.18
C ARG A 374 19.98 31.91 -12.02
N GLY A 375 19.31 32.15 -10.90
CA GLY A 375 19.44 31.29 -9.74
C GLY A 375 18.79 29.94 -10.00
N MET A 376 19.01 29.02 -9.07
CA MET A 376 18.36 27.71 -9.02
C MET A 376 16.92 27.88 -8.50
N GLY A 377 16.04 28.42 -9.35
CA GLY A 377 14.64 28.70 -9.00
C GLY A 377 13.83 27.44 -8.79
N ARG A 378 13.09 27.39 -7.67
CA ARG A 378 12.13 26.32 -7.34
C ARG A 378 10.74 26.91 -7.33
N GLY A 379 10.50 27.93 -6.51
CA GLY A 379 9.18 28.52 -6.29
C GLY A 379 8.97 29.91 -6.91
N VAL A 380 7.72 30.25 -7.21
CA VAL A 380 7.30 31.61 -7.61
C VAL A 380 5.95 31.99 -6.99
N ALA A 381 5.81 33.26 -6.61
CA ALA A 381 4.53 33.88 -6.30
C ALA A 381 4.37 35.19 -7.10
N CYS A 382 3.19 35.38 -7.70
CA CYS A 382 2.85 36.51 -8.57
C CYS A 382 1.63 37.25 -8.00
N PHE A 383 1.84 38.46 -7.45
CA PHE A 383 0.79 39.25 -6.80
C PHE A 383 1.14 40.75 -6.75
N ASP A 384 0.14 41.62 -6.54
CA ASP A 384 0.32 43.07 -6.40
C ASP A 384 0.64 43.42 -4.93
N ALA A 385 1.92 43.61 -4.61
CA ALA A 385 2.40 43.73 -3.23
C ALA A 385 2.12 45.10 -2.59
N GLU A 386 2.04 46.17 -3.37
CA GLU A 386 1.79 47.54 -2.90
C GLU A 386 0.37 48.06 -3.22
N ARG A 387 -0.48 47.20 -3.78
CA ARG A 387 -1.87 47.51 -4.15
C ARG A 387 -1.96 48.64 -5.18
N ASP A 388 -0.99 48.74 -6.09
CA ASP A 388 -0.93 49.79 -7.10
C ASP A 388 -1.45 49.36 -8.49
N GLY A 389 -1.77 48.08 -8.64
CA GLY A 389 -2.39 47.48 -9.82
C GLY A 389 -1.45 46.76 -10.76
N ASP A 390 -0.15 46.78 -10.49
CA ASP A 390 0.84 46.07 -11.29
C ASP A 390 1.26 44.77 -10.56
N VAL A 391 1.18 43.63 -11.25
CA VAL A 391 1.52 42.34 -10.64
C VAL A 391 3.03 42.19 -10.54
N ASP A 392 3.54 41.89 -9.35
CA ASP A 392 4.95 41.66 -9.07
C ASP A 392 5.33 40.17 -9.12
N ILE A 393 6.64 39.88 -8.99
CA ILE A 393 7.18 38.51 -8.97
C ILE A 393 8.14 38.33 -7.79
N VAL A 394 7.89 37.32 -6.95
CA VAL A 394 8.84 36.84 -5.94
C VAL A 394 9.29 35.42 -6.27
N ILE A 395 10.60 35.17 -6.26
CA ILE A 395 11.24 33.90 -6.60
C ILE A 395 11.91 33.29 -5.37
N ALA A 396 11.73 31.99 -5.15
CA ALA A 396 12.51 31.18 -4.22
C ALA A 396 13.56 30.36 -4.98
N ASN A 397 14.83 30.71 -4.78
CA ASN A 397 16.00 29.99 -5.29
C ASN A 397 16.62 29.09 -4.20
N ASN A 398 17.16 27.93 -4.60
CA ASN A 398 17.94 27.01 -3.77
C ASN A 398 19.46 27.21 -3.94
N ASP A 399 19.93 28.46 -4.03
CA ASP A 399 21.36 28.77 -4.17
C ASP A 399 21.80 30.01 -3.34
N ASP A 400 22.82 30.74 -3.80
CA ASP A 400 23.38 31.89 -3.07
C ASP A 400 22.42 33.11 -3.04
N LYS A 401 21.47 33.22 -3.96
CA LYS A 401 20.58 34.39 -4.09
C LYS A 401 19.12 33.98 -3.92
N GLN A 402 18.77 33.69 -2.66
CA GLN A 402 17.65 32.83 -2.30
C GLN A 402 16.25 33.40 -2.48
N LEU A 403 16.04 34.67 -2.14
CA LEU A 403 14.78 35.36 -2.44
C LEU A 403 15.06 36.51 -3.40
N VAL A 404 14.33 36.54 -4.51
CA VAL A 404 14.46 37.60 -5.52
C VAL A 404 13.08 38.21 -5.74
N TYR A 405 12.97 39.51 -5.46
CA TYR A 405 11.74 40.27 -5.65
C TYR A 405 11.91 41.27 -6.78
N TYR A 406 11.11 41.07 -7.83
CA TYR A 406 10.96 41.96 -8.97
C TYR A 406 9.66 42.72 -8.83
N ARG A 407 9.78 44.01 -8.55
CA ARG A 407 8.66 44.93 -8.59
C ARG A 407 8.39 45.36 -10.03
N ASN A 408 7.13 45.34 -10.43
CA ASN A 408 6.68 45.75 -11.75
C ASN A 408 6.55 47.29 -11.78
N ASP A 409 7.42 47.94 -12.57
CA ASP A 409 7.43 49.41 -12.73
C ASP A 409 7.02 49.78 -14.18
N MET A 410 6.18 48.97 -14.83
CA MET A 410 5.75 49.19 -16.21
C MET A 410 4.80 50.39 -16.33
N GLU A 411 5.29 51.49 -16.90
CA GLU A 411 4.44 52.66 -17.17
C GLU A 411 3.54 52.42 -18.40
N ASN A 412 2.24 52.20 -18.18
CA ASN A 412 1.21 52.14 -19.21
C ASN A 412 -0.05 52.95 -18.83
N ASP A 413 -1.01 53.10 -19.75
CA ASP A 413 -2.31 53.79 -19.51
C ASP A 413 -3.45 52.75 -19.33
N ASN A 414 -3.11 51.49 -19.05
CA ASN A 414 -4.08 50.43 -18.85
C ASN A 414 -4.66 50.46 -17.43
N HIS A 415 -5.78 49.78 -17.26
CA HIS A 415 -6.57 49.73 -16.05
C HIS A 415 -6.58 48.32 -15.49
N TYR A 416 -6.89 48.15 -14.21
CA TYR A 416 -6.94 46.83 -13.58
C TYR A 416 -8.19 46.65 -12.71
N LEU A 417 -8.44 45.41 -12.30
CA LEU A 417 -9.40 45.07 -11.25
C LEU A 417 -8.88 43.85 -10.48
N GLY A 418 -8.60 44.04 -9.19
CA GLY A 418 -8.40 42.93 -8.26
C GLY A 418 -9.75 42.46 -7.71
N VAL A 419 -9.92 41.16 -7.49
CA VAL A 419 -11.15 40.60 -6.92
C VAL A 419 -10.81 39.64 -5.78
N VAL A 420 -11.44 39.86 -4.63
CA VAL A 420 -11.42 38.96 -3.47
C VAL A 420 -12.84 38.44 -3.24
N LEU A 421 -12.98 37.13 -3.04
CA LEU A 421 -14.26 36.51 -2.74
C LEU A 421 -14.41 36.25 -1.24
N LYS A 422 -15.65 36.38 -0.75
CA LYS A 422 -16.08 35.95 0.58
C LYS A 422 -17.20 34.92 0.44
N GLY A 423 -16.84 33.66 0.59
CA GLY A 423 -17.76 32.52 0.53
C GLY A 423 -18.69 32.44 1.74
N VAL A 424 -19.58 31.44 1.71
CA VAL A 424 -20.39 31.01 2.86
C VAL A 424 -20.03 29.57 3.24
N GLY A 425 -20.20 29.21 4.52
CA GLY A 425 -19.76 27.89 5.00
C GLY A 425 -18.25 27.90 5.27
N SER A 426 -17.59 26.76 5.10
CA SER A 426 -16.16 26.59 5.41
C SER A 426 -15.23 27.03 4.28
N ASN A 427 -15.67 27.01 3.01
CA ASN A 427 -14.92 27.57 1.88
C ASN A 427 -15.03 29.11 1.86
N THR A 428 -14.44 29.76 2.86
CA THR A 428 -14.57 31.22 3.12
C THR A 428 -13.94 32.09 2.03
N ARG A 429 -12.99 31.55 1.25
CA ARG A 429 -12.34 32.24 0.11
C ARG A 429 -12.97 31.93 -1.24
N GLY A 430 -13.98 31.07 -1.31
CA GLY A 430 -14.64 30.71 -2.57
C GLY A 430 -13.69 30.01 -3.56
N VAL A 431 -12.79 29.17 -3.06
CA VAL A 431 -11.90 28.31 -3.88
C VAL A 431 -12.77 27.46 -4.82
N GLY A 432 -12.40 27.41 -6.10
CA GLY A 432 -13.17 26.80 -7.19
C GLY A 432 -14.19 27.74 -7.85
N ALA A 433 -14.39 28.97 -7.36
CA ALA A 433 -15.28 29.92 -8.01
C ALA A 433 -14.67 30.47 -9.31
N ARG A 434 -15.51 30.63 -10.34
CA ARG A 434 -15.14 31.31 -11.59
C ARG A 434 -15.63 32.75 -11.61
N VAL A 435 -14.71 33.68 -11.78
CA VAL A 435 -14.96 35.11 -11.94
C VAL A 435 -14.83 35.47 -13.41
N THR A 436 -15.93 35.93 -14.01
CA THR A 436 -15.97 36.44 -15.38
C THR A 436 -16.06 37.96 -15.37
N VAL A 437 -15.11 38.63 -16.02
CA VAL A 437 -15.13 40.07 -16.27
C VAL A 437 -15.49 40.31 -17.73
N THR A 438 -16.51 41.14 -17.98
CA THR A 438 -16.95 41.46 -19.35
C THR A 438 -17.09 42.97 -19.57
N SER A 439 -16.60 43.43 -20.71
CA SER A 439 -16.77 44.80 -21.22
C SER A 439 -17.35 44.78 -22.65
N ALA A 440 -17.33 45.92 -23.34
CA ALA A 440 -17.68 45.98 -24.76
C ALA A 440 -16.61 45.35 -25.68
N SER A 441 -15.37 45.21 -25.20
CA SER A 441 -14.20 44.84 -26.00
C SER A 441 -13.45 43.61 -25.49
N LEU A 442 -13.68 43.20 -24.23
CA LEU A 442 -12.99 42.06 -23.61
C LEU A 442 -13.96 41.21 -22.78
N THR A 443 -13.65 39.92 -22.69
CA THR A 443 -14.21 38.95 -21.74
C THR A 443 -13.05 38.12 -21.24
N GLN A 444 -12.94 37.95 -19.92
CA GLN A 444 -11.87 37.18 -19.28
C GLN A 444 -12.48 36.31 -18.19
N VAL A 445 -11.95 35.10 -18.01
CA VAL A 445 -12.29 34.23 -16.87
C VAL A 445 -11.05 33.99 -16.01
N ARG A 446 -11.24 34.03 -14.69
CA ARG A 446 -10.26 33.55 -13.71
C ARG A 446 -10.94 32.62 -12.73
N GLU A 447 -10.24 31.56 -12.34
CA GLU A 447 -10.66 30.65 -11.29
C GLU A 447 -9.91 30.97 -9.99
N VAL A 448 -10.64 31.10 -8.89
CA VAL A 448 -10.06 31.28 -7.56
C VAL A 448 -9.50 29.94 -7.09
N ARG A 449 -8.21 29.87 -6.79
CA ARG A 449 -7.53 28.62 -6.45
C ARG A 449 -6.72 28.80 -5.16
N ALA A 450 -6.70 27.76 -4.33
CA ALA A 450 -5.69 27.56 -3.29
C ALA A 450 -4.63 26.55 -3.80
N GLY A 451 -4.22 26.76 -5.06
CA GLY A 451 -3.44 25.82 -5.85
C GLY A 451 -1.95 26.14 -5.87
N ASN A 452 -1.15 25.09 -6.01
CA ASN A 452 0.29 25.16 -6.06
C ASN A 452 0.81 25.23 -7.51
N ASN A 453 1.90 25.96 -7.72
CA ASN A 453 2.54 26.17 -9.02
C ASN A 453 3.97 25.58 -9.10
N TYR A 454 4.26 24.60 -8.24
CA TYR A 454 5.51 23.89 -7.88
C TYR A 454 6.16 24.43 -6.62
N VAL A 455 6.01 23.67 -5.54
CA VAL A 455 6.37 24.01 -4.16
C VAL A 455 5.92 25.40 -3.68
N SER A 456 5.05 26.11 -4.40
CA SER A 456 4.68 27.50 -4.09
C SER A 456 3.24 27.82 -4.45
N GLN A 457 2.67 28.81 -3.76
CA GLN A 457 1.26 29.16 -3.87
C GLN A 457 1.08 30.67 -4.05
N ASP A 458 0.30 31.04 -5.07
CA ASP A 458 -0.23 32.39 -5.30
C ASP A 458 -1.42 32.67 -4.36
N PRO A 459 -1.71 33.93 -3.99
CA PRO A 459 -2.83 34.22 -3.10
C PRO A 459 -4.19 33.91 -3.74
N THR A 460 -5.22 33.72 -2.93
CA THR A 460 -6.60 33.42 -3.39
C THR A 460 -7.34 34.61 -4.03
N GLU A 461 -6.67 35.74 -4.21
CA GLU A 461 -7.20 36.88 -4.96
C GLU A 461 -6.88 36.76 -6.46
N VAL A 462 -7.79 37.22 -7.32
CA VAL A 462 -7.61 37.15 -8.77
C VAL A 462 -7.49 38.54 -9.39
N HIS A 463 -6.58 38.68 -10.34
CA HIS A 463 -6.26 39.94 -11.02
C HIS A 463 -6.73 39.93 -12.48
N PHE A 464 -7.26 41.08 -12.92
CA PHE A 464 -7.68 41.32 -14.30
C PHE A 464 -7.06 42.61 -14.82
N GLY A 465 -6.26 42.53 -15.89
CA GLY A 465 -5.96 43.70 -16.71
C GLY A 465 -7.15 44.06 -17.58
N LEU A 466 -7.51 45.33 -17.66
CA LEU A 466 -8.70 45.82 -18.35
C LEU A 466 -8.36 46.61 -19.61
N GLY A 467 -7.08 46.73 -19.95
CA GLY A 467 -6.61 47.61 -21.01
C GLY A 467 -7.17 49.01 -20.83
N SER A 468 -7.84 49.54 -21.85
CA SER A 468 -8.45 50.88 -21.78
C SER A 468 -9.84 50.96 -21.11
N GLU A 469 -10.38 49.85 -20.61
CA GLU A 469 -11.73 49.79 -20.06
C GLU A 469 -11.78 50.32 -18.62
N THR A 470 -12.54 51.39 -18.40
CA THR A 470 -12.69 52.00 -17.06
C THR A 470 -13.85 51.42 -16.24
N THR A 471 -14.72 50.63 -16.88
CA THR A 471 -15.90 50.03 -16.25
C THR A 471 -16.26 48.69 -16.86
N VAL A 472 -16.59 47.72 -16.02
CA VAL A 472 -16.90 46.34 -16.43
C VAL A 472 -18.15 45.78 -15.74
N GLU A 473 -18.64 44.66 -16.25
CA GLU A 473 -19.56 43.77 -15.55
C GLU A 473 -18.76 42.59 -14.96
N VAL A 474 -19.03 42.25 -13.71
CA VAL A 474 -18.41 41.11 -13.03
C VAL A 474 -19.49 40.09 -12.71
N THR A 475 -19.26 38.84 -13.09
CA THR A 475 -20.11 37.69 -12.75
C THR A 475 -19.28 36.63 -12.02
N VAL A 476 -19.77 36.13 -10.90
CA VAL A 476 -19.14 35.04 -10.14
C VAL A 476 -20.04 33.83 -10.17
N ARG A 477 -19.55 32.69 -10.66
CA ARG A 477 -20.13 31.36 -10.45
C ARG A 477 -19.43 30.74 -9.24
N TRP A 478 -20.18 30.50 -8.17
CA TRP A 478 -19.67 29.89 -6.95
C TRP A 478 -19.63 28.36 -7.06
N PRO A 479 -18.82 27.65 -6.25
CA PRO A 479 -18.75 26.19 -6.26
C PRO A 479 -20.11 25.51 -6.05
N ASP A 480 -20.96 26.09 -5.20
CA ASP A 480 -22.33 25.59 -4.95
C ASP A 480 -23.32 25.82 -6.12
N GLY A 481 -22.85 26.40 -7.23
CA GLY A 481 -23.64 26.73 -8.42
C GLY A 481 -24.45 28.02 -8.32
N THR A 482 -24.40 28.75 -7.19
CA THR A 482 -25.02 30.08 -7.11
C THR A 482 -24.26 31.10 -7.99
N THR A 483 -24.90 32.24 -8.28
CA THR A 483 -24.29 33.27 -9.13
C THR A 483 -24.49 34.68 -8.56
N SER A 484 -23.43 35.48 -8.56
CA SER A 484 -23.46 36.92 -8.28
C SER A 484 -23.16 37.71 -9.55
N THR A 485 -23.92 38.77 -9.83
CA THR A 485 -23.65 39.66 -10.99
C THR A 485 -23.70 41.12 -10.57
N MET A 486 -22.68 41.89 -10.95
CA MET A 486 -22.54 43.32 -10.66
C MET A 486 -22.24 44.08 -11.95
N ALA A 487 -23.12 45.02 -12.31
CA ALA A 487 -22.95 45.86 -13.49
C ALA A 487 -22.32 47.22 -13.15
N ASN A 488 -21.49 47.75 -14.05
CA ASN A 488 -20.82 49.06 -13.94
C ASN A 488 -19.82 49.15 -12.78
N VAL A 489 -19.11 48.06 -12.49
CA VAL A 489 -17.95 48.04 -11.59
C VAL A 489 -16.89 48.98 -12.16
N GLN A 490 -16.30 49.85 -11.33
CA GLN A 490 -15.23 50.76 -11.76
C GLN A 490 -13.89 50.01 -11.80
N ALA A 491 -13.00 50.38 -12.70
CA ALA A 491 -11.62 49.92 -12.68
C ALA A 491 -10.81 50.55 -11.52
N ASP A 492 -9.56 50.11 -11.40
CA ASP A 492 -8.51 50.63 -10.51
C ASP A 492 -8.86 50.48 -9.02
N GLN A 493 -9.31 49.28 -8.63
CA GLN A 493 -9.65 48.94 -7.26
C GLN A 493 -9.52 47.45 -6.98
N LEU A 494 -9.45 47.11 -5.68
CA LEU A 494 -9.71 45.79 -5.14
C LEU A 494 -11.20 45.67 -4.78
N LEU A 495 -11.91 44.74 -5.42
CA LEU A 495 -13.34 44.49 -5.20
C LEU A 495 -13.55 43.23 -4.36
N THR A 496 -14.18 43.38 -3.19
CA THR A 496 -14.67 42.25 -2.40
C THR A 496 -16.10 41.88 -2.81
N ILE A 497 -16.35 40.60 -3.09
CA ILE A 497 -17.67 40.08 -3.48
C ILE A 497 -18.11 39.00 -2.48
N GLU A 498 -19.27 39.17 -1.87
CA GLU A 498 -19.86 38.20 -0.94
C GLU A 498 -20.78 37.21 -1.66
N GLN A 499 -20.69 35.93 -1.29
CA GLN A 499 -21.55 34.86 -1.81
C GLN A 499 -22.99 35.03 -1.28
N PRO A 500 -24.01 34.88 -2.14
CA PRO A 500 -25.39 34.81 -1.68
C PRO A 500 -25.60 33.51 -0.88
N PRO A 501 -26.58 33.45 0.04
CA PRO A 501 -26.89 32.21 0.74
C PRO A 501 -27.18 31.05 -0.25
N PRO A 502 -26.78 29.81 0.07
CA PRO A 502 -26.99 28.66 -0.81
C PRO A 502 -28.47 28.45 -1.09
N THR A 503 -28.80 27.95 -2.29
CA THR A 503 -30.20 27.68 -2.68
C THR A 503 -30.68 26.26 -2.39
N GLY A 504 -29.78 25.40 -1.90
CA GLY A 504 -30.03 24.01 -1.52
C GLY A 504 -28.93 23.50 -0.57
N VAL A 505 -29.03 22.22 -0.22
CA VAL A 505 -28.10 21.46 0.60
C VAL A 505 -27.43 20.41 -0.30
N ARG A 506 -26.10 20.40 -0.36
CA ARG A 506 -25.33 19.35 -1.02
C ARG A 506 -25.43 18.06 -0.21
N LEU A 507 -25.75 16.95 -0.88
CA LEU A 507 -25.62 15.60 -0.39
C LEU A 507 -24.53 14.91 -1.21
N VAL A 508 -23.41 14.54 -0.59
CA VAL A 508 -22.40 13.67 -1.20
C VAL A 508 -22.71 12.23 -0.78
N VAL A 509 -22.63 11.28 -1.71
CA VAL A 509 -22.82 9.85 -1.41
C VAL A 509 -21.54 9.10 -1.75
N ALA A 510 -20.61 9.07 -0.80
CA ALA A 510 -19.34 8.37 -0.95
C ALA A 510 -19.57 6.87 -1.09
N ARG A 511 -18.91 6.27 -2.09
CA ARG A 511 -19.08 4.85 -2.47
C ARG A 511 -20.55 4.49 -2.75
N GLY A 512 -21.25 5.39 -3.44
CA GLY A 512 -22.62 5.15 -3.84
C GLY A 512 -23.15 6.14 -4.84
N SER A 513 -24.47 6.24 -4.90
CA SER A 513 -25.20 7.09 -5.83
C SER A 513 -26.41 7.71 -5.15
N GLY A 514 -26.89 8.82 -5.71
CA GLY A 514 -27.97 9.63 -5.15
C GLY A 514 -27.51 10.94 -4.50
N GLY A 515 -26.25 11.33 -4.74
CA GLY A 515 -25.77 12.66 -4.37
C GLY A 515 -26.32 13.78 -5.27
N GLY A 516 -26.08 15.02 -4.85
CA GLY A 516 -26.47 16.23 -5.57
C GLY A 516 -27.05 17.31 -4.65
N ASN A 517 -27.69 18.32 -5.24
CA ASN A 517 -28.27 19.46 -4.52
C ASN A 517 -29.77 19.25 -4.26
N TYR A 518 -30.17 19.32 -2.99
CA TYR A 518 -31.53 19.06 -2.51
C TYR A 518 -32.05 20.17 -1.59
N ALA A 519 -33.36 20.18 -1.30
CA ALA A 519 -33.90 21.03 -0.24
C ALA A 519 -33.83 20.33 1.13
N GLU A 520 -33.72 21.09 2.22
CA GLU A 520 -33.85 20.55 3.58
C GLU A 520 -35.14 19.71 3.70
N GLY A 521 -35.00 18.48 4.23
CA GLY A 521 -36.09 17.54 4.43
C GLY A 521 -36.51 16.76 3.18
N ASP A 522 -35.84 16.96 2.03
CA ASP A 522 -35.99 16.08 0.88
C ASP A 522 -35.62 14.64 1.26
N ARG A 523 -36.31 13.70 0.61
CA ARG A 523 -36.14 12.27 0.81
C ARG A 523 -35.51 11.68 -0.44
N VAL A 524 -34.22 11.39 -0.37
CA VAL A 524 -33.40 11.03 -1.52
C VAL A 524 -33.10 9.53 -1.49
N PRO A 525 -33.45 8.77 -2.54
CA PRO A 525 -33.02 7.39 -2.64
C PRO A 525 -31.52 7.35 -2.88
N ILE A 526 -30.78 6.67 -2.00
CA ILE A 526 -29.34 6.44 -2.14
C ILE A 526 -29.06 4.95 -2.29
N LYS A 527 -27.98 4.63 -3.01
CA LYS A 527 -27.58 3.25 -3.28
C LYS A 527 -26.07 3.10 -3.18
N ALA A 528 -25.63 2.10 -2.42
CA ALA A 528 -24.22 1.78 -2.24
C ALA A 528 -23.67 1.17 -3.53
N SER A 529 -22.39 1.45 -3.79
CA SER A 529 -21.63 0.86 -4.88
C SER A 529 -21.52 -0.64 -4.70
N ARG A 530 -21.18 -1.33 -5.78
CA ARG A 530 -20.91 -2.77 -5.72
C ARG A 530 -19.69 -3.00 -4.82
N ALA A 531 -19.81 -3.92 -3.88
CA ALA A 531 -18.69 -4.32 -3.04
C ALA A 531 -17.62 -5.06 -3.87
N ASP A 532 -16.36 -4.89 -3.47
CA ASP A 532 -15.24 -5.68 -3.97
C ASP A 532 -15.40 -7.18 -3.64
N GLU A 533 -14.58 -8.01 -4.29
CA GLU A 533 -14.56 -9.45 -4.01
C GLU A 533 -14.25 -9.70 -2.53
N ASN A 534 -14.97 -10.64 -1.91
CA ASN A 534 -14.91 -10.94 -0.47
C ASN A 534 -15.33 -9.81 0.49
N TYR A 535 -15.85 -8.68 0.00
CA TYR A 535 -16.43 -7.64 0.84
C TYR A 535 -17.96 -7.61 0.76
N HIS A 536 -18.58 -7.14 1.84
CA HIS A 536 -20.02 -6.98 1.93
C HIS A 536 -20.40 -5.63 2.50
N PHE A 537 -21.42 -5.00 1.91
CA PHE A 537 -22.01 -3.77 2.46
C PHE A 537 -22.43 -4.02 3.92
N SER A 538 -22.02 -3.14 4.83
CA SER A 538 -22.31 -3.24 6.25
C SER A 538 -23.39 -2.24 6.68
N HIS A 539 -23.18 -0.96 6.38
CA HIS A 539 -24.06 0.14 6.78
C HIS A 539 -23.71 1.47 6.11
N TRP A 540 -24.63 2.42 6.23
CA TRP A 540 -24.40 3.82 5.95
C TRP A 540 -24.07 4.59 7.23
N THR A 541 -23.17 5.55 7.11
CA THR A 541 -22.96 6.63 8.08
C THR A 541 -23.22 7.97 7.41
N SER A 542 -23.45 9.01 8.20
CA SER A 542 -23.56 10.37 7.70
C SER A 542 -22.76 11.33 8.56
N ASP A 543 -21.96 12.15 7.89
CA ASP A 543 -21.31 13.32 8.47
C ASP A 543 -22.06 14.59 8.07
N GLY A 544 -22.36 15.46 9.03
CA GLY A 544 -23.28 16.59 8.84
C GLY A 544 -24.76 16.27 9.15
N GLY A 545 -25.07 15.09 9.70
CA GLY A 545 -26.40 14.76 10.24
C GLY A 545 -27.35 14.07 9.25
N GLY A 546 -28.64 14.41 9.29
CA GLY A 546 -29.68 13.72 8.51
C GLY A 546 -30.13 12.37 9.12
N SER A 547 -30.84 11.56 8.34
CA SER A 547 -31.27 10.23 8.80
C SER A 547 -31.58 9.26 7.67
N PHE A 548 -31.32 7.97 7.90
CA PHE A 548 -31.64 6.88 6.98
C PHE A 548 -32.97 6.23 7.36
N ASP A 549 -33.79 5.87 6.37
CA ASP A 549 -34.94 5.00 6.58
C ASP A 549 -34.50 3.63 7.12
N ASP A 550 -33.40 3.11 6.56
CA ASP A 550 -32.69 1.92 7.02
C ASP A 550 -31.20 2.04 6.67
N ALA A 551 -30.36 2.35 7.65
CA ALA A 551 -28.91 2.47 7.45
C ALA A 551 -28.25 1.12 7.12
N ARG A 552 -28.93 -0.02 7.30
CA ARG A 552 -28.40 -1.37 7.03
C ARG A 552 -28.84 -1.94 5.69
N SER A 553 -29.54 -1.15 4.88
CA SER A 553 -29.89 -1.51 3.52
C SER A 553 -28.95 -0.83 2.53
N SER A 554 -28.35 -1.61 1.63
CA SER A 554 -27.48 -1.10 0.55
C SER A 554 -28.24 -0.18 -0.42
N GLU A 555 -29.58 -0.25 -0.43
CA GLU A 555 -30.46 0.71 -1.08
C GLU A 555 -31.42 1.27 -0.03
N THR A 556 -31.33 2.57 0.25
CA THR A 556 -32.13 3.20 1.32
C THR A 556 -32.60 4.59 0.90
N THR A 557 -33.37 5.25 1.76
CA THR A 557 -33.75 6.65 1.57
C THR A 557 -33.11 7.48 2.67
N PHE A 558 -32.39 8.52 2.27
CA PHE A 558 -31.80 9.50 3.17
C PHE A 558 -32.67 10.75 3.26
N VAL A 559 -32.79 11.30 4.46
CA VAL A 559 -33.49 12.57 4.73
C VAL A 559 -32.45 13.66 4.88
N VAL A 560 -32.43 14.58 3.92
CA VAL A 560 -31.42 15.65 3.82
C VAL A 560 -31.58 16.64 5.00
N PRO A 561 -30.51 16.95 5.76
CA PRO A 561 -30.53 17.94 6.83
C PRO A 561 -30.54 19.38 6.27
N GLY A 562 -30.33 20.38 7.13
CA GLY A 562 -30.35 21.80 6.75
C GLY A 562 -28.99 22.38 6.35
N ASN A 563 -27.97 21.53 6.26
CA ASN A 563 -26.56 21.85 5.98
C ASN A 563 -25.99 20.77 5.06
N PRO A 564 -24.90 21.05 4.31
CA PRO A 564 -24.18 20.04 3.54
C PRO A 564 -23.89 18.78 4.36
N VAL A 565 -23.92 17.63 3.69
CA VAL A 565 -23.85 16.33 4.34
C VAL A 565 -23.22 15.30 3.41
N THR A 566 -22.30 14.53 3.96
CA THR A 566 -21.65 13.41 3.27
C THR A 566 -22.16 12.11 3.88
N VAL A 567 -22.68 11.21 3.05
CA VAL A 567 -23.09 9.86 3.49
C VAL A 567 -22.15 8.82 2.90
N ILE A 568 -21.67 7.92 3.75
CA ILE A 568 -20.59 6.99 3.40
C ILE A 568 -21.11 5.56 3.49
N ALA A 569 -20.96 4.79 2.42
CA ALA A 569 -21.20 3.35 2.42
C ALA A 569 -19.98 2.60 2.96
N HIS A 570 -20.19 1.84 4.03
CA HIS A 570 -19.16 1.00 4.66
C HIS A 570 -19.28 -0.46 4.22
N TYR A 571 -18.15 -1.14 4.21
CA TYR A 571 -18.02 -2.54 3.81
C TYR A 571 -17.14 -3.28 4.80
N THR A 572 -17.45 -4.55 5.06
CA THR A 572 -16.68 -5.44 5.93
C THR A 572 -16.24 -6.68 5.18
N PRO A 573 -15.03 -7.21 5.43
CA PRO A 573 -14.55 -8.42 4.76
C PRO A 573 -15.25 -9.70 5.24
N GLY A 574 -15.20 -10.72 4.39
CA GLY A 574 -15.58 -12.09 4.69
C GLY A 574 -17.08 -12.35 4.64
N VAL A 575 -17.79 -12.19 5.75
CA VAL A 575 -19.20 -12.61 5.90
C VAL A 575 -20.14 -11.43 6.05
N ALA A 576 -21.20 -11.41 5.24
CA ALA A 576 -22.18 -10.32 5.24
C ALA A 576 -22.80 -10.09 6.63
N MET A 577 -23.09 -8.82 6.97
CA MET A 577 -23.69 -8.45 8.27
C MET A 577 -25.08 -9.07 8.51
N THR A 578 -25.74 -9.56 7.46
CA THR A 578 -27.03 -10.26 7.54
C THR A 578 -26.92 -11.72 7.96
N GLU A 579 -25.73 -12.33 7.85
CA GLU A 579 -25.51 -13.73 8.24
C GLU A 579 -25.43 -13.89 9.76
N ASP A 580 -26.02 -14.98 10.27
CA ASP A 580 -26.08 -15.30 11.71
C ASP A 580 -24.79 -16.00 12.18
N VAL A 581 -23.71 -15.24 12.21
CA VAL A 581 -22.39 -15.65 12.71
C VAL A 581 -22.03 -14.93 14.00
N SER A 582 -21.13 -15.50 14.81
CA SER A 582 -20.70 -14.88 16.06
C SER A 582 -19.80 -13.65 15.81
N VAL A 583 -19.64 -12.80 16.84
CA VAL A 583 -18.72 -11.66 16.74
C VAL A 583 -17.26 -12.11 16.63
N ALA A 584 -16.89 -13.23 17.26
CA ALA A 584 -15.55 -13.79 17.14
C ALA A 584 -15.25 -14.22 15.70
N ARG A 585 -16.24 -14.83 15.03
CA ARG A 585 -16.17 -15.20 13.60
C ARG A 585 -15.96 -13.98 12.70
N ARG A 586 -16.59 -12.84 13.01
CA ARG A 586 -16.43 -11.58 12.26
C ARG A 586 -15.06 -10.93 12.48
N TRP A 587 -14.57 -10.88 13.72
CA TRP A 587 -13.22 -10.37 14.00
C TRP A 587 -12.13 -11.26 13.42
N ASN A 588 -12.37 -12.56 13.29
CA ASN A 588 -11.46 -13.44 12.58
C ASN A 588 -11.38 -13.11 11.08
N GLU A 589 -12.46 -12.69 10.42
CA GLU A 589 -12.38 -12.19 9.02
C GLU A 589 -11.54 -10.93 8.90
N VAL A 590 -11.74 -9.96 9.81
CA VAL A 590 -10.91 -8.75 9.83
C VAL A 590 -9.44 -9.10 10.06
N LEU A 591 -9.15 -10.05 10.95
CA LEU A 591 -7.78 -10.51 11.17
C LEU A 591 -7.18 -11.24 9.97
N LEU A 592 -7.94 -12.11 9.30
CA LEU A 592 -7.47 -12.78 8.08
C LEU A 592 -7.23 -11.77 6.96
N GLN A 593 -8.13 -10.80 6.80
CA GLN A 593 -7.96 -9.72 5.83
C GLN A 593 -6.77 -8.82 6.19
N ALA A 594 -6.51 -8.59 7.47
CA ALA A 594 -5.31 -7.89 7.92
C ALA A 594 -4.03 -8.62 7.52
N ILE A 595 -4.02 -9.96 7.61
CA ILE A 595 -2.91 -10.79 7.16
C ILE A 595 -2.70 -10.72 5.64
N ARG A 596 -3.79 -10.74 4.83
CA ARG A 596 -3.70 -10.56 3.37
C ARG A 596 -3.15 -9.19 2.97
N ASN A 597 -3.31 -8.20 3.85
CA ASN A 597 -2.83 -6.83 3.68
C ASN A 597 -1.47 -6.59 4.37
N ASP A 598 -0.81 -7.63 4.86
CA ASP A 598 0.50 -7.57 5.52
C ASP A 598 1.61 -8.19 4.66
N TYR A 599 2.88 -7.98 5.04
CA TYR A 599 3.99 -8.75 4.50
C TYR A 599 3.85 -10.24 4.84
N ALA A 600 4.29 -11.13 3.96
CA ALA A 600 4.22 -12.58 4.16
C ALA A 600 5.14 -13.09 5.30
N ARG A 601 4.63 -13.05 6.55
CA ARG A 601 5.38 -13.37 7.78
C ARG A 601 4.71 -14.49 8.60
N PRO A 602 4.83 -15.78 8.21
CA PRO A 602 4.07 -16.88 8.81
C PRO A 602 4.25 -17.05 10.33
N THR A 603 5.42 -16.75 10.87
CA THR A 603 5.69 -16.75 12.32
C THR A 603 4.89 -15.68 13.06
N VAL A 604 4.94 -14.45 12.55
CA VAL A 604 4.21 -13.28 13.09
C VAL A 604 2.70 -13.50 12.96
N HIS A 605 2.24 -14.01 11.81
CA HIS A 605 0.83 -14.28 11.54
C HIS A 605 0.26 -15.36 12.46
N ALA A 606 0.97 -16.48 12.66
CA ALA A 606 0.57 -17.53 13.60
C ALA A 606 0.40 -16.99 15.03
N ARG A 607 1.31 -16.11 15.45
CA ARG A 607 1.26 -15.43 16.75
C ARG A 607 0.10 -14.45 16.86
N ASN A 608 -0.15 -13.65 15.82
CA ASN A 608 -1.27 -12.70 15.79
C ASN A 608 -2.63 -13.43 15.82
N LEU A 609 -2.77 -14.52 15.06
CA LEU A 609 -3.93 -15.42 15.11
C LEU A 609 -4.16 -15.96 16.51
N PHE A 610 -3.10 -16.39 17.20
CA PHE A 610 -3.21 -16.86 18.57
C PHE A 610 -3.58 -15.75 19.56
N HIS A 611 -2.87 -14.63 19.59
CA HIS A 611 -3.06 -13.57 20.59
C HIS A 611 -4.47 -12.95 20.50
N VAL A 612 -4.99 -12.71 19.30
CA VAL A 612 -6.37 -12.21 19.14
C VAL A 612 -7.38 -13.26 19.60
N SER A 613 -7.17 -14.53 19.24
CA SER A 613 -8.05 -15.64 19.66
C SER A 613 -8.05 -15.85 21.17
N ALA A 614 -6.88 -15.77 21.81
CA ALA A 614 -6.69 -15.88 23.25
C ALA A 614 -7.29 -14.69 23.99
N ALA A 615 -7.16 -13.47 23.47
CA ALA A 615 -7.82 -12.29 24.03
C ALA A 615 -9.35 -12.42 24.01
N MET A 616 -9.93 -12.89 22.88
CA MET A 616 -11.37 -13.17 22.81
C MET A 616 -11.79 -14.28 23.77
N TYR A 617 -11.00 -15.35 23.89
CA TYR A 617 -11.24 -16.43 24.85
C TYR A 617 -11.18 -15.93 26.30
N ASP A 618 -10.20 -15.12 26.67
CA ASP A 618 -10.08 -14.51 28.00
C ASP A 618 -11.29 -13.65 28.33
N VAL A 619 -11.76 -12.82 27.39
CA VAL A 619 -13.01 -12.08 27.56
C VAL A 619 -14.21 -13.02 27.76
N TRP A 620 -14.28 -14.13 27.01
CA TRP A 620 -15.34 -15.11 27.19
C TRP A 620 -15.33 -15.72 28.60
N THR A 621 -14.15 -16.16 29.06
CA THR A 621 -13.97 -16.83 30.35
C THR A 621 -14.18 -15.90 31.55
N ALA A 622 -13.96 -14.59 31.40
CA ALA A 622 -14.20 -13.62 32.47
C ALA A 622 -15.64 -13.64 33.02
N PHE A 623 -16.60 -14.15 32.23
CA PHE A 623 -18.00 -14.32 32.62
C PHE A 623 -18.43 -15.80 32.72
N ASP A 624 -17.48 -16.74 32.73
CA ASP A 624 -17.73 -18.17 32.89
C ASP A 624 -17.28 -18.67 34.27
N ASP A 625 -18.06 -19.56 34.90
CA ASP A 625 -17.75 -20.09 36.23
C ASP A 625 -16.85 -21.35 36.21
N THR A 626 -16.56 -21.90 35.03
CA THR A 626 -15.86 -23.19 34.87
C THR A 626 -14.53 -23.04 34.17
N ALA A 627 -14.50 -22.39 33.01
CA ALA A 627 -13.30 -22.25 32.20
C ALA A 627 -12.27 -21.33 32.85
N ALA A 628 -10.99 -21.62 32.65
CA ALA A 628 -9.89 -20.80 33.13
C ALA A 628 -9.40 -19.85 32.00
N PRO A 629 -9.07 -18.59 32.32
CA PRO A 629 -8.40 -17.67 31.39
C PRO A 629 -6.94 -18.10 31.14
N TRP A 630 -6.39 -17.71 29.99
CA TRP A 630 -5.00 -17.96 29.62
C TRP A 630 -4.04 -16.90 30.14
N LEU A 631 -4.35 -15.61 29.98
CA LEU A 631 -3.53 -14.48 30.46
C LEU A 631 -4.27 -13.61 31.48
N HIS A 632 -5.58 -13.36 31.30
CA HIS A 632 -6.37 -12.54 32.22
C HIS A 632 -6.31 -13.05 33.67
N GLY A 633 -5.90 -12.18 34.61
CA GLY A 633 -5.71 -12.53 36.01
C GLY A 633 -4.43 -13.35 36.32
N GLY A 634 -3.57 -13.59 35.32
CA GLY A 634 -2.30 -14.30 35.44
C GLY A 634 -1.09 -13.43 35.07
N GLU A 635 0.08 -14.06 35.02
CA GLU A 635 1.36 -13.45 34.60
C GLU A 635 2.06 -14.40 33.61
N ARG A 636 2.57 -13.86 32.50
CA ARG A 636 3.39 -14.58 31.51
C ARG A 636 4.49 -13.67 30.98
N ALA A 637 5.66 -14.22 30.67
CA ALA A 637 6.83 -13.44 30.26
C ALA A 637 7.20 -12.30 31.25
N GLY A 638 6.85 -12.43 32.54
CA GLY A 638 7.02 -11.37 33.53
C GLY A 638 6.03 -10.20 33.41
N VAL A 639 4.97 -10.35 32.61
CA VAL A 639 3.90 -9.37 32.38
C VAL A 639 2.60 -9.88 33.00
N ALA A 640 2.10 -9.17 34.01
CA ALA A 640 0.84 -9.50 34.69
C ALA A 640 -0.36 -8.81 34.02
N CYS A 641 -1.49 -9.50 33.90
CA CYS A 641 -2.73 -8.95 33.37
C CYS A 641 -3.78 -8.74 34.48
N GLU A 642 -3.71 -7.59 35.15
CA GLU A 642 -4.63 -7.22 36.23
C GLU A 642 -5.76 -6.30 35.74
N VAL A 643 -6.70 -6.83 34.96
CA VAL A 643 -7.88 -6.09 34.48
C VAL A 643 -9.12 -6.49 35.28
N GLU A 644 -9.84 -5.54 35.87
CA GLU A 644 -11.06 -5.83 36.65
C GLU A 644 -12.24 -6.22 35.74
N THR A 645 -12.82 -7.41 35.95
CA THR A 645 -14.02 -7.83 35.22
C THR A 645 -15.24 -7.01 35.66
N PRO A 646 -15.99 -6.40 34.73
CA PRO A 646 -17.17 -5.61 35.08
C PRO A 646 -18.33 -6.50 35.54
N THR A 647 -19.14 -6.00 36.47
CA THR A 647 -20.43 -6.62 36.80
C THR A 647 -21.48 -6.16 35.79
N VAL A 648 -22.13 -7.12 35.10
CA VAL A 648 -23.07 -6.84 34.01
C VAL A 648 -24.40 -7.56 34.19
N ASP A 649 -25.47 -6.97 33.67
CA ASP A 649 -26.82 -7.57 33.67
C ASP A 649 -27.04 -8.56 32.50
N ASP A 650 -26.34 -8.35 31.38
CA ASP A 650 -26.37 -9.20 30.18
C ASP A 650 -24.95 -9.61 29.77
N VAL A 651 -24.58 -10.83 30.12
CA VAL A 651 -23.26 -11.42 29.86
C VAL A 651 -22.98 -11.55 28.37
N GLU A 652 -23.97 -11.92 27.56
CA GLU A 652 -23.76 -12.18 26.14
C GLU A 652 -23.49 -10.87 25.39
N THR A 653 -24.24 -9.81 25.70
CA THR A 653 -23.97 -8.47 25.19
C THR A 653 -22.60 -7.96 25.63
N ALA A 654 -22.24 -8.15 26.91
CA ALA A 654 -20.95 -7.72 27.43
C ALA A 654 -19.77 -8.45 26.76
N ARG A 655 -19.87 -9.77 26.56
CA ARG A 655 -18.89 -10.57 25.83
C ARG A 655 -18.68 -10.03 24.42
N ARG A 656 -19.76 -9.76 23.68
CA ARG A 656 -19.67 -9.27 22.31
C ARG A 656 -18.95 -7.94 22.20
N GLN A 657 -19.28 -7.01 23.09
CA GLN A 657 -18.67 -5.69 23.12
C GLN A 657 -17.19 -5.77 23.53
N ALA A 658 -16.87 -6.42 24.66
CA ALA A 658 -15.50 -6.51 25.15
C ALA A 658 -14.58 -7.29 24.18
N MET A 659 -15.06 -8.36 23.54
CA MET A 659 -14.29 -9.09 22.51
C MET A 659 -13.97 -8.17 21.33
N SER A 660 -14.93 -7.34 20.93
CA SER A 660 -14.75 -6.44 19.80
C SER A 660 -13.67 -5.41 20.06
N PHE A 661 -13.71 -4.75 21.22
CA PHE A 661 -12.64 -3.82 21.61
C PHE A 661 -11.29 -4.50 21.81
N ALA A 662 -11.26 -5.73 22.33
CA ALA A 662 -10.02 -6.49 22.46
C ALA A 662 -9.38 -6.79 21.09
N ALA A 663 -10.15 -7.35 20.16
CA ALA A 663 -9.67 -7.66 18.81
C ALA A 663 -9.32 -6.39 18.03
N PHE A 664 -10.19 -5.39 18.03
CA PHE A 664 -10.00 -4.08 17.40
C PHE A 664 -8.64 -3.47 17.75
N ARG A 665 -8.34 -3.35 19.05
CA ARG A 665 -7.10 -2.71 19.50
C ARG A 665 -5.86 -3.55 19.20
N ILE A 666 -5.94 -4.87 19.35
CA ILE A 666 -4.80 -5.73 19.01
C ILE A 666 -4.51 -5.65 17.51
N ILE A 667 -5.50 -5.77 16.64
CA ILE A 667 -5.31 -5.71 15.18
C ILE A 667 -4.69 -4.37 14.78
N ARG A 668 -5.26 -3.23 15.22
CA ARG A 668 -4.72 -1.91 14.90
C ARG A 668 -3.28 -1.72 15.38
N HIS A 669 -2.89 -2.32 16.51
CA HIS A 669 -1.53 -2.28 17.02
C HIS A 669 -0.57 -3.16 16.19
N ARG A 670 -0.94 -4.42 15.92
CA ARG A 670 -0.03 -5.40 15.28
C ARG A 670 0.31 -5.08 13.84
N PHE A 671 -0.62 -4.44 13.12
CA PHE A 671 -0.49 -4.16 11.70
C PHE A 671 -0.18 -2.67 11.43
N THR A 672 0.38 -1.96 12.39
CA THR A 672 0.74 -0.54 12.22
C THR A 672 1.86 -0.35 11.18
N LEU A 673 2.78 -1.32 11.04
CA LEU A 673 3.89 -1.27 10.07
C LEU A 673 3.63 -2.14 8.83
N SER A 674 2.36 -2.46 8.56
CA SER A 674 1.99 -3.26 7.40
C SER A 674 1.89 -2.40 6.13
N PRO A 675 2.22 -2.94 4.94
CA PRO A 675 2.23 -2.18 3.69
C PRO A 675 0.86 -1.61 3.29
N ARG A 676 -0.24 -2.08 3.89
CA ARG A 676 -1.61 -1.57 3.66
C ARG A 676 -2.34 -1.28 4.97
N ALA A 677 -1.64 -0.70 5.95
CA ALA A 677 -2.16 -0.45 7.30
C ALA A 677 -3.46 0.38 7.31
N SER A 678 -3.63 1.27 6.34
CA SER A 678 -4.85 2.07 6.11
C SER A 678 -6.09 1.19 5.87
N LEU A 679 -6.02 0.21 4.98
CA LEU A 679 -7.09 -0.75 4.69
C LEU A 679 -7.45 -1.58 5.93
N ILE A 680 -6.44 -2.00 6.68
CA ILE A 680 -6.62 -2.81 7.89
C ILE A 680 -7.36 -2.00 8.96
N ARG A 681 -6.97 -0.73 9.14
CA ARG A 681 -7.65 0.20 10.05
C ARG A 681 -9.09 0.42 9.63
N ARG A 682 -9.33 0.72 8.35
CA ARG A 682 -10.67 0.90 7.77
C ARG A 682 -11.57 -0.30 8.03
N ASP A 683 -11.08 -1.52 7.80
CA ASP A 683 -11.88 -2.73 7.97
C ASP A 683 -12.22 -3.00 9.45
N ALA A 684 -11.29 -2.72 10.36
CA ALA A 684 -11.51 -2.83 11.80
C ALA A 684 -12.51 -1.76 12.30
N ASP A 685 -12.37 -0.52 11.84
CA ASP A 685 -13.23 0.62 12.16
C ASP A 685 -14.66 0.35 11.62
N ALA A 686 -14.79 -0.09 10.36
CA ALA A 686 -16.06 -0.43 9.73
C ALA A 686 -16.79 -1.55 10.49
N LEU A 687 -16.09 -2.60 10.95
CA LEU A 687 -16.73 -3.67 11.72
C LEU A 687 -17.19 -3.16 13.10
N LEU A 688 -16.37 -2.38 13.81
CA LEU A 688 -16.73 -1.88 15.13
C LEU A 688 -17.98 -0.98 15.07
N ASP A 689 -18.04 -0.08 14.10
CA ASP A 689 -19.21 0.77 13.87
C ASP A 689 -20.41 -0.04 13.35
N ALA A 690 -20.18 -1.04 12.49
CA ALA A 690 -21.22 -1.96 12.07
C ALA A 690 -21.82 -2.77 13.24
N LEU A 691 -21.12 -2.91 14.37
CA LEU A 691 -21.66 -3.51 15.59
C LEU A 691 -22.37 -2.50 16.50
N GLY A 692 -22.32 -1.21 16.17
CA GLY A 692 -22.96 -0.12 16.90
C GLY A 692 -22.19 0.33 18.13
N TYR A 693 -20.87 0.18 18.13
CA TYR A 693 -19.99 0.57 19.23
C TYR A 693 -19.24 1.87 18.90
N ASP A 694 -19.15 2.76 19.89
CA ASP A 694 -18.38 4.00 19.82
C ASP A 694 -16.89 3.70 20.05
N MET A 695 -16.05 4.02 19.06
CA MET A 695 -14.59 3.75 19.11
C MET A 695 -13.89 4.43 20.29
N ASP A 696 -14.42 5.58 20.72
CA ASP A 696 -13.92 6.37 21.84
C ASP A 696 -14.66 6.08 23.15
N GLY A 697 -15.56 5.09 23.14
CA GLY A 697 -16.29 4.67 24.33
C GLY A 697 -15.38 4.29 25.50
N ASP A 698 -15.79 4.65 26.71
CA ASP A 698 -15.04 4.35 27.94
C ASP A 698 -15.88 3.65 29.02
N ASP A 699 -17.04 3.11 28.65
CA ASP A 699 -17.89 2.37 29.59
C ASP A 699 -17.17 1.13 30.17
N GLY A 700 -17.68 0.59 31.28
CA GLY A 700 -17.00 -0.49 32.00
C GLY A 700 -16.71 -1.75 31.18
N THR A 701 -17.54 -2.08 30.18
CA THR A 701 -17.33 -3.22 29.29
C THR A 701 -16.30 -2.88 28.21
N THR A 702 -16.40 -1.67 27.64
CA THR A 702 -15.43 -1.16 26.66
C THR A 702 -14.03 -1.06 27.29
N ALA A 703 -13.92 -0.45 28.46
CA ALA A 703 -12.69 -0.35 29.23
C ALA A 703 -12.09 -1.73 29.57
N PHE A 704 -12.94 -2.72 29.86
CA PHE A 704 -12.49 -4.10 30.08
C PHE A 704 -11.87 -4.72 28.82
N GLY A 705 -12.55 -4.66 27.67
CA GLY A 705 -12.02 -5.16 26.40
C GLY A 705 -10.71 -4.47 26.00
N ASN A 706 -10.67 -3.14 26.16
CA ASN A 706 -9.49 -2.32 25.95
C ASN A 706 -8.32 -2.69 26.88
N GLY A 707 -8.60 -2.97 28.15
CA GLY A 707 -7.60 -3.44 29.12
C GLY A 707 -7.04 -4.82 28.76
N ILE A 708 -7.90 -5.74 28.31
CA ILE A 708 -7.46 -7.06 27.84
C ILE A 708 -6.54 -6.91 26.62
N ALA A 709 -6.91 -6.08 25.63
CA ALA A 709 -6.01 -5.79 24.50
C ALA A 709 -4.64 -5.30 24.97
N GLN A 710 -4.60 -4.35 25.91
CA GLN A 710 -3.34 -3.83 26.43
C GLN A 710 -2.48 -4.90 27.08
N CYS A 711 -3.08 -5.85 27.83
CA CYS A 711 -2.33 -6.99 28.37
C CYS A 711 -1.62 -7.80 27.28
N TYR A 712 -2.30 -8.06 26.16
CA TYR A 712 -1.73 -8.84 25.05
C TYR A 712 -0.70 -8.05 24.25
N VAL A 713 -0.84 -6.72 24.16
CA VAL A 713 0.20 -5.82 23.62
C VAL A 713 1.45 -5.87 24.48
N ASP A 714 1.31 -5.64 25.79
CA ASP A 714 2.43 -5.63 26.73
C ASP A 714 3.13 -7.00 26.82
N PHE A 715 2.35 -8.08 26.85
CA PHE A 715 2.87 -9.45 26.79
C PHE A 715 3.64 -9.67 25.49
N GLY A 716 3.10 -9.22 24.36
CA GLY A 716 3.75 -9.39 23.07
C GLY A 716 5.11 -8.70 22.95
N LEU A 717 5.26 -7.52 23.56
CA LEU A 717 6.54 -6.83 23.60
C LEU A 717 7.60 -7.55 24.47
N ALA A 718 7.18 -8.47 25.32
CA ALA A 718 8.04 -9.19 26.27
C ALA A 718 8.25 -10.68 25.95
N ASP A 719 7.50 -11.25 25.00
CA ASP A 719 7.43 -12.69 24.77
C ASP A 719 8.61 -13.28 23.99
N GLY A 720 9.59 -12.46 23.62
CA GLY A 720 10.78 -12.88 22.89
C GLY A 720 10.68 -12.77 21.36
N ALA A 721 9.56 -12.29 20.81
CA ALA A 721 9.37 -12.11 19.36
C ALA A 721 10.19 -10.95 18.75
N ASN A 722 10.79 -10.08 19.58
CA ASN A 722 11.50 -8.87 19.16
C ASN A 722 10.62 -7.86 18.39
N GLU A 723 9.35 -7.76 18.76
CA GLU A 723 8.36 -6.92 18.09
C GLU A 723 8.70 -5.42 18.06
N ALA A 724 9.35 -4.91 19.10
CA ALA A 724 9.70 -3.48 19.18
C ALA A 724 10.68 -3.03 18.08
N ASP A 725 11.45 -3.98 17.53
CA ASP A 725 12.40 -3.78 16.45
C ASP A 725 11.93 -4.50 15.17
N ASP A 726 10.60 -4.53 14.93
CA ASP A 726 9.93 -5.16 13.79
C ASP A 726 10.39 -6.61 13.51
N TYR A 727 10.51 -7.40 14.57
CA TYR A 727 10.87 -8.82 14.52
C TYR A 727 12.24 -9.08 13.87
N ALA A 728 13.13 -8.08 13.85
CA ALA A 728 14.45 -8.18 13.25
C ALA A 728 15.30 -9.29 13.87
N ASN A 729 16.21 -9.84 13.06
CA ASN A 729 17.13 -10.90 13.43
C ASN A 729 18.06 -10.46 14.57
N LEU A 730 18.25 -11.35 15.55
CA LEU A 730 19.03 -11.02 16.75
C LEU A 730 20.52 -11.35 16.59
N SER A 731 20.84 -12.43 15.88
CA SER A 731 22.21 -12.97 15.84
C SER A 731 22.58 -13.73 14.57
N TYR A 732 21.60 -14.22 13.82
CA TYR A 732 21.83 -15.05 12.65
C TYR A 732 22.50 -14.28 11.50
N GLU A 733 23.52 -14.90 10.89
CA GLU A 733 24.09 -14.46 9.61
C GLU A 733 24.24 -15.69 8.68
N PRO A 734 23.89 -15.57 7.39
CA PRO A 734 24.04 -16.67 6.45
C PRO A 734 25.52 -16.97 6.17
N VAL A 735 25.88 -18.26 6.15
CA VAL A 735 27.25 -18.69 5.82
C VAL A 735 27.52 -18.65 4.32
N ASN A 736 26.49 -18.88 3.52
CA ASN A 736 26.60 -18.88 2.07
C ASN A 736 26.32 -17.48 1.50
N PRO A 737 27.08 -17.03 0.49
CA PRO A 737 26.75 -15.81 -0.24
C PRO A 737 25.45 -16.00 -1.05
N PRO A 738 24.70 -14.93 -1.34
CA PRO A 738 23.47 -15.02 -2.13
C PRO A 738 23.67 -15.72 -3.47
N LEU A 739 22.71 -16.56 -3.86
CA LEU A 739 22.62 -17.15 -5.19
C LEU A 739 21.81 -16.20 -6.09
N GLU A 740 22.35 -15.89 -7.27
CA GLU A 740 21.66 -15.14 -8.33
C GLU A 740 21.05 -16.14 -9.34
N PRO A 741 19.74 -16.43 -9.30
CA PRO A 741 19.17 -17.54 -10.07
C PRO A 741 19.23 -17.34 -11.60
N HIS A 742 19.37 -16.11 -12.08
CA HIS A 742 19.55 -15.80 -13.50
C HIS A 742 20.95 -16.16 -14.02
N LEU A 743 21.92 -16.41 -13.13
CA LEU A 743 23.25 -16.87 -13.50
C LEU A 743 23.34 -18.40 -13.46
N PRO A 744 24.10 -19.03 -14.39
CA PRO A 744 24.31 -20.48 -14.37
C PRO A 744 25.10 -20.95 -13.14
N GLY A 745 24.58 -21.98 -12.50
CA GLY A 745 25.26 -22.77 -11.47
C GLY A 745 25.17 -22.17 -10.08
N ASN A 746 26.03 -22.65 -9.18
CA ASN A 746 26.23 -22.11 -7.84
C ASN A 746 27.71 -22.24 -7.42
N PRO A 747 28.65 -21.65 -8.18
CA PRO A 747 30.09 -21.82 -7.94
C PRO A 747 30.57 -21.13 -6.66
N GLY A 748 29.78 -20.22 -6.09
CA GLY A 748 30.09 -19.44 -4.90
C GLY A 748 29.69 -20.09 -3.57
N ILE A 749 28.96 -21.21 -3.59
CA ILE A 749 28.51 -21.86 -2.35
C ILE A 749 29.68 -22.30 -1.47
N VAL A 750 29.56 -22.06 -0.17
CA VAL A 750 30.60 -22.37 0.82
C VAL A 750 30.29 -23.67 1.56
N ASP A 751 29.03 -23.87 1.95
CA ASP A 751 28.56 -25.05 2.68
C ASP A 751 27.24 -25.57 2.08
N LEU A 752 27.28 -26.78 1.52
CA LEU A 752 26.15 -27.46 0.90
C LEU A 752 25.09 -27.95 1.89
N ASN A 753 25.35 -27.87 3.19
CA ASN A 753 24.40 -28.25 4.22
C ASN A 753 23.69 -27.02 4.83
N ARG A 754 24.12 -25.80 4.47
CA ARG A 754 23.62 -24.55 5.06
C ARG A 754 22.73 -23.80 4.08
N TRP A 755 21.75 -23.06 4.60
CA TRP A 755 20.87 -22.22 3.80
C TRP A 755 21.67 -21.18 3.02
N GLN A 756 21.09 -20.74 1.91
CA GLN A 756 21.68 -19.74 1.04
C GLN A 756 20.58 -18.74 0.65
N PRO A 757 20.78 -17.44 0.93
CA PRO A 757 19.85 -16.40 0.48
C PRO A 757 19.83 -16.33 -1.05
N LEU A 758 18.77 -15.76 -1.61
CA LEU A 758 18.68 -15.47 -3.04
C LEU A 758 18.81 -13.98 -3.29
N LYS A 759 19.33 -13.63 -4.46
CA LYS A 759 19.34 -12.27 -4.98
C LYS A 759 18.57 -12.23 -6.30
N LEU A 760 17.47 -11.49 -6.32
CA LEU A 760 16.55 -11.39 -7.46
C LEU A 760 16.60 -9.98 -8.05
N GLU A 761 16.11 -9.80 -9.29
CA GLU A 761 16.01 -8.47 -9.90
C GLU A 761 14.93 -7.61 -9.23
N ALA A 762 13.84 -8.26 -8.82
CA ALA A 762 12.80 -7.71 -7.98
C ALA A 762 12.32 -8.80 -7.03
N PHE A 763 12.02 -8.43 -5.78
CA PHE A 763 11.40 -9.34 -4.82
C PHE A 763 9.96 -8.88 -4.60
N ILE A 764 9.02 -9.79 -4.82
CA ILE A 764 7.61 -9.60 -4.46
C ILE A 764 7.31 -10.73 -3.49
N ASP A 765 6.85 -10.38 -2.30
CA ASP A 765 6.53 -11.39 -1.30
C ASP A 765 5.32 -12.24 -1.71
N GLN A 766 5.01 -13.23 -0.87
CA GLN A 766 3.91 -14.15 -1.16
C GLN A 766 2.55 -13.43 -1.24
N ALA A 767 2.36 -12.33 -0.52
CA ALA A 767 1.14 -11.51 -0.51
C ALA A 767 1.11 -10.44 -1.63
N GLY A 768 2.08 -10.44 -2.54
CA GLY A 768 2.11 -9.53 -3.69
C GLY A 768 2.71 -8.16 -3.38
N ASN A 769 3.38 -7.98 -2.23
CA ASN A 769 4.00 -6.72 -1.85
C ASN A 769 5.45 -6.64 -2.38
N PRO A 770 5.85 -5.55 -3.05
CA PRO A 770 7.26 -5.32 -3.40
C PRO A 770 8.12 -5.20 -2.14
N VAL A 771 9.28 -5.86 -2.13
CA VAL A 771 10.30 -5.75 -1.07
C VAL A 771 11.52 -5.06 -1.67
N THR A 772 11.93 -3.96 -1.04
CA THR A 772 12.92 -3.02 -1.58
C THR A 772 14.38 -3.49 -1.43
N GLU A 773 14.62 -4.53 -0.63
CA GLU A 773 15.95 -5.11 -0.39
C GLU A 773 15.92 -6.64 -0.53
N ASP A 774 17.10 -7.24 -0.74
CA ASP A 774 17.25 -8.70 -0.71
C ASP A 774 16.86 -9.22 0.68
N PRO A 775 15.82 -10.07 0.82
CA PRO A 775 15.27 -10.39 2.13
C PRO A 775 16.21 -11.24 2.97
N GLU A 776 16.35 -10.86 4.24
CA GLU A 776 17.06 -11.64 5.24
C GLU A 776 16.30 -12.92 5.61
N PHE A 777 16.94 -13.80 6.38
CA PHE A 777 16.25 -14.93 6.98
C PHE A 777 15.12 -14.40 7.86
N LEU A 778 13.85 -14.76 7.59
CA LEU A 778 12.73 -14.40 8.44
C LEU A 778 12.72 -15.19 9.76
N SER A 779 12.99 -14.49 10.86
CA SER A 779 12.82 -14.96 12.25
C SER A 779 13.60 -16.25 12.63
N PRO A 780 14.88 -16.43 12.31
CA PRO A 780 15.63 -17.66 12.61
C PRO A 780 15.72 -17.95 14.11
N GLU A 781 15.56 -16.96 14.98
CA GLU A 781 15.58 -17.14 16.43
C GLU A 781 14.21 -17.43 17.06
N TRP A 782 13.12 -17.58 16.29
CA TRP A 782 11.74 -17.65 16.80
C TRP A 782 11.47 -18.76 17.82
N GLY A 783 12.33 -19.77 17.91
CA GLY A 783 12.23 -20.83 18.92
C GLY A 783 12.25 -20.34 20.37
N ILE A 784 12.71 -19.11 20.65
CA ILE A 784 12.71 -18.54 22.01
C ILE A 784 11.41 -17.85 22.41
N VAL A 785 10.47 -17.69 21.47
CA VAL A 785 9.17 -17.05 21.75
C VAL A 785 8.38 -17.89 22.75
N VAL A 786 7.69 -17.23 23.69
CA VAL A 786 6.90 -17.91 24.72
C VAL A 786 5.81 -18.79 24.09
N PRO A 787 5.82 -20.12 24.33
CA PRO A 787 4.88 -21.04 23.71
C PRO A 787 3.52 -21.09 24.41
N PHE A 788 2.54 -21.70 23.74
CA PHE A 788 1.24 -22.03 24.29
C PHE A 788 1.28 -23.33 25.11
N ALA A 789 1.60 -24.45 24.48
CA ALA A 789 1.59 -25.79 25.07
C ALA A 789 2.97 -26.48 25.10
N LEU A 790 3.95 -25.99 24.34
CA LEU A 790 5.31 -26.54 24.37
C LEU A 790 5.97 -26.34 25.74
N SER A 791 6.63 -27.37 26.25
CA SER A 791 7.21 -27.36 27.59
C SER A 791 8.73 -27.50 27.58
N ALA A 792 9.36 -27.28 28.74
CA ALA A 792 10.78 -27.56 28.91
C ALA A 792 11.15 -29.04 28.69
N ALA A 793 10.19 -29.97 28.71
CA ALA A 793 10.43 -31.40 28.44
C ALA A 793 10.62 -31.69 26.95
N ASP A 794 10.03 -30.86 26.09
CA ASP A 794 10.06 -31.00 24.62
C ASP A 794 11.26 -30.26 24.02
N ARG A 795 11.91 -29.40 24.81
CA ARG A 795 12.97 -28.48 24.38
C ARG A 795 14.37 -29.06 24.53
N THR A 796 15.14 -28.97 23.45
CA THR A 796 16.60 -29.06 23.46
C THR A 796 17.20 -27.68 23.17
N VAL A 797 18.20 -27.25 23.94
CA VAL A 797 18.87 -25.96 23.73
C VAL A 797 20.24 -26.19 23.10
N TYR A 798 20.48 -25.55 21.96
CA TYR A 798 21.74 -25.59 21.24
C TYR A 798 22.40 -24.21 21.19
N ARG A 799 23.73 -24.18 21.26
CA ARG A 799 24.52 -22.95 21.20
C ARG A 799 25.17 -22.84 19.82
N ARG A 800 24.90 -21.76 19.07
CA ARG A 800 25.60 -21.42 17.81
C ARG A 800 25.69 -19.89 17.68
N ASP A 801 26.81 -19.39 17.17
CA ASP A 801 27.03 -17.97 16.85
C ASP A 801 26.68 -16.98 17.98
N ASP A 802 27.00 -17.38 19.20
CA ASP A 802 26.66 -16.65 20.42
C ASP A 802 25.16 -16.46 20.75
N PHE A 803 24.31 -17.29 20.14
CA PHE A 803 22.88 -17.43 20.46
C PHE A 803 22.51 -18.83 20.99
N ASP A 804 21.50 -18.89 21.87
CA ASP A 804 20.93 -20.14 22.41
C ASP A 804 19.63 -20.47 21.66
N TYR A 805 19.73 -21.33 20.64
CA TYR A 805 18.57 -21.79 19.87
C TYR A 805 17.78 -22.82 20.67
N TRP A 806 16.48 -22.58 20.82
CA TRP A 806 15.55 -23.49 21.47
C TRP A 806 14.84 -24.31 20.40
N VAL A 807 15.04 -25.63 20.43
CA VAL A 807 14.48 -26.56 19.46
C VAL A 807 13.50 -27.48 20.19
N TYR A 808 12.22 -27.34 19.87
CA TYR A 808 11.14 -28.16 20.44
C TYR A 808 10.80 -29.33 19.52
N HIS A 809 10.44 -30.47 20.11
CA HIS A 809 10.17 -31.73 19.38
C HIS A 809 11.29 -32.05 18.37
N ASP A 810 12.54 -31.90 18.80
CA ASP A 810 13.72 -31.94 17.93
C ASP A 810 13.77 -33.24 17.09
N PRO A 811 13.61 -33.14 15.75
CA PRO A 811 13.62 -34.32 14.87
C PRO A 811 15.03 -34.90 14.67
N GLY A 812 16.07 -34.21 15.16
CA GLY A 812 17.47 -34.57 15.02
C GLY A 812 18.10 -34.03 13.74
N MET A 813 19.41 -34.29 13.60
CA MET A 813 20.20 -33.82 12.47
C MET A 813 19.67 -34.40 11.14
N PRO A 814 19.30 -33.57 10.15
CA PRO A 814 18.92 -34.05 8.82
C PRO A 814 20.12 -34.67 8.10
N PRO A 815 19.90 -35.50 7.06
CA PRO A 815 20.99 -36.00 6.22
C PRO A 815 21.86 -34.85 5.68
N THR A 816 23.18 -34.97 5.75
CA THR A 816 24.14 -34.01 5.17
C THR A 816 24.87 -34.63 3.98
N ILE A 817 25.33 -33.82 3.03
CA ILE A 817 26.00 -34.26 1.79
C ILE A 817 27.21 -35.17 2.07
N ASP A 818 27.95 -34.86 3.13
CA ASP A 818 29.20 -35.48 3.59
C ASP A 818 28.99 -36.47 4.76
N GLY A 819 27.75 -36.65 5.20
CA GLY A 819 27.37 -37.51 6.31
C GLY A 819 27.15 -38.98 5.93
N THR A 820 26.84 -39.81 6.93
CA THR A 820 26.55 -41.25 6.71
C THR A 820 25.26 -41.49 5.92
N LEU A 821 24.39 -40.47 5.83
CA LEU A 821 23.15 -40.48 5.05
C LEU A 821 23.27 -39.60 3.78
N GLY A 822 24.49 -39.37 3.28
CA GLY A 822 24.70 -38.52 2.09
C GLY A 822 24.01 -39.04 0.82
N ASP A 823 23.78 -40.35 0.71
CA ASP A 823 22.97 -40.92 -0.38
C ASP A 823 21.51 -40.49 -0.29
N ASP A 824 20.96 -40.36 0.92
CA ASP A 824 19.58 -39.91 1.16
C ASP A 824 19.44 -38.41 0.96
N TYR A 825 20.46 -37.62 1.33
CA TYR A 825 20.56 -36.20 0.94
C TYR A 825 20.42 -36.06 -0.59
N ARG A 826 21.28 -36.77 -1.35
CA ARG A 826 21.34 -36.65 -2.81
C ARG A 826 20.04 -37.09 -3.47
N TRP A 827 19.50 -38.24 -3.04
CA TRP A 827 18.22 -38.73 -3.54
C TRP A 827 17.07 -37.76 -3.23
N SER A 828 16.98 -37.27 -2.00
CA SER A 828 15.87 -36.44 -1.57
C SER A 828 15.82 -35.11 -2.33
N HIS A 829 16.96 -34.47 -2.57
CA HIS A 829 17.00 -33.25 -3.38
C HIS A 829 16.77 -33.54 -4.86
N ALA A 830 17.35 -34.62 -5.40
CA ALA A 830 17.14 -35.01 -6.80
C ALA A 830 15.67 -35.36 -7.10
N LEU A 831 14.91 -35.89 -6.13
CA LEU A 831 13.47 -36.16 -6.30
C LEU A 831 12.69 -34.92 -6.70
N VAL A 832 13.06 -33.75 -6.18
CA VAL A 832 12.40 -32.48 -6.49
C VAL A 832 12.55 -32.13 -7.98
N ALA A 833 13.77 -32.32 -8.52
CA ALA A 833 14.01 -32.16 -9.96
C ALA A 833 13.27 -33.22 -10.80
N ILE A 834 13.14 -34.45 -10.28
CA ILE A 834 12.39 -35.53 -10.96
C ILE A 834 10.90 -35.17 -11.02
N TRP A 835 10.28 -34.76 -9.92
CA TRP A 835 8.86 -34.39 -9.88
C TRP A 835 8.54 -33.11 -10.66
N SER A 836 9.53 -32.25 -10.91
CA SER A 836 9.39 -31.13 -11.85
C SER A 836 9.07 -31.60 -13.28
N SER A 837 9.41 -32.84 -13.65
CA SER A 837 9.02 -33.43 -14.93
C SER A 837 7.51 -33.74 -15.04
N HIS A 838 6.78 -33.75 -13.92
CA HIS A 838 5.34 -34.06 -13.89
C HIS A 838 4.46 -32.85 -14.21
N LEU A 839 5.05 -31.65 -14.34
CA LEU A 839 4.33 -30.38 -14.50
C LEU A 839 3.87 -30.13 -15.95
N ASP A 840 4.17 -31.03 -16.89
CA ASP A 840 3.80 -30.84 -18.28
C ASP A 840 2.30 -31.13 -18.50
N PRO A 841 1.47 -30.16 -18.90
CA PRO A 841 0.08 -30.42 -19.25
C PRO A 841 -0.08 -31.37 -20.44
N ALA A 842 0.99 -31.58 -21.22
CA ALA A 842 1.00 -32.42 -22.41
C ALA A 842 1.69 -33.79 -22.23
N ASP A 843 2.10 -34.19 -21.02
CA ASP A 843 2.75 -35.50 -20.80
C ASP A 843 1.83 -36.70 -21.14
N GLY A 844 0.51 -36.48 -21.15
CA GLY A 844 -0.50 -37.48 -21.47
C GLY A 844 -0.84 -38.43 -20.32
N GLU A 845 -0.27 -38.20 -19.13
CA GLU A 845 -0.56 -38.96 -17.91
C GLU A 845 -1.78 -38.39 -17.18
N THR A 846 -2.53 -39.25 -16.50
CA THR A 846 -3.74 -38.86 -15.77
C THR A 846 -3.77 -39.45 -14.38
N MET A 847 -4.36 -38.73 -13.42
CA MET A 847 -4.48 -39.12 -12.03
C MET A 847 -5.94 -39.03 -11.56
N ASP A 848 -6.41 -40.01 -10.78
CA ASP A 848 -7.68 -39.89 -10.04
C ASP A 848 -7.43 -39.12 -8.74
N ILE A 849 -7.89 -37.88 -8.69
CA ILE A 849 -7.62 -36.95 -7.57
C ILE A 849 -8.73 -36.95 -6.51
N SER A 850 -9.70 -37.86 -6.63
CA SER A 850 -10.80 -37.98 -5.66
C SER A 850 -10.39 -38.70 -4.37
N PRO A 851 -11.18 -38.59 -3.30
CA PRO A 851 -10.97 -39.39 -2.09
C PRO A 851 -11.13 -40.90 -2.31
N ALA A 852 -11.60 -41.36 -3.48
CA ALA A 852 -11.62 -42.78 -3.81
C ALA A 852 -10.21 -43.36 -3.97
N SER A 853 -9.25 -42.53 -4.37
CA SER A 853 -7.88 -42.94 -4.71
C SER A 853 -6.82 -42.23 -3.88
N LEU A 854 -7.09 -41.02 -3.36
CA LEU A 854 -6.14 -40.24 -2.54
C LEU A 854 -6.51 -40.24 -1.05
N GLY A 855 -5.48 -40.14 -0.20
CA GLY A 855 -5.61 -40.04 1.25
C GLY A 855 -5.58 -41.39 1.98
N ASN A 856 -6.01 -41.40 3.25
CA ASN A 856 -6.05 -42.58 4.12
C ASN A 856 -4.66 -43.19 4.43
N ILE A 857 -3.67 -42.35 4.70
CA ILE A 857 -2.32 -42.79 5.09
C ILE A 857 -2.34 -43.36 6.51
N GLY A 858 -1.75 -44.56 6.67
CA GLY A 858 -1.74 -45.27 7.95
C GLY A 858 -0.65 -44.79 8.92
N GLU A 859 0.60 -44.72 8.45
CA GLU A 859 1.76 -44.33 9.27
C GLU A 859 2.85 -43.66 8.42
N TYR A 860 3.64 -42.77 9.03
CA TYR A 860 4.79 -42.14 8.40
C TYR A 860 6.11 -42.83 8.82
N PRO A 861 7.11 -42.89 7.94
CA PRO A 861 8.42 -43.43 8.29
C PRO A 861 9.14 -42.52 9.30
N ALA A 862 9.60 -43.08 10.42
CA ALA A 862 10.32 -42.30 11.45
C ALA A 862 11.83 -42.15 11.16
N ARG A 863 12.36 -42.80 10.12
CA ARG A 863 13.78 -42.79 9.76
C ARG A 863 13.95 -42.32 8.33
N PHE A 864 14.94 -41.47 8.09
CA PHE A 864 15.22 -40.89 6.77
C PHE A 864 15.44 -41.94 5.68
N GLU A 865 16.09 -43.06 6.00
CA GLU A 865 16.37 -44.14 5.03
C GLU A 865 15.09 -44.81 4.50
N ASP A 866 14.00 -44.71 5.25
CA ASP A 866 12.72 -45.32 4.89
C ASP A 866 11.86 -44.38 4.00
N HIS A 867 12.24 -43.10 3.84
CA HIS A 867 11.49 -42.12 3.02
C HIS A 867 11.40 -42.57 1.55
N ARG A 868 12.43 -43.23 1.02
CA ARG A 868 12.46 -43.74 -0.37
C ARG A 868 11.35 -44.73 -0.70
N SER A 869 10.83 -45.41 0.31
CA SER A 869 9.74 -46.37 0.15
C SER A 869 8.36 -45.72 0.34
N PHE A 870 8.32 -44.48 0.83
CA PHE A 870 7.10 -43.73 1.07
C PHE A 870 6.68 -42.92 -0.15
N TYR A 871 7.62 -42.22 -0.80
CA TYR A 871 7.34 -41.40 -1.98
C TYR A 871 7.50 -42.20 -3.27
N ASP A 872 6.52 -42.09 -4.18
CA ASP A 872 6.66 -42.66 -5.52
C ASP A 872 7.51 -41.74 -6.41
N VAL A 873 8.68 -42.26 -6.83
CA VAL A 873 9.64 -41.49 -7.61
C VAL A 873 9.15 -41.19 -9.03
N ASN A 874 8.40 -42.11 -9.66
CA ASN A 874 8.09 -42.00 -11.09
C ASN A 874 6.69 -41.40 -11.32
N ASP A 875 5.72 -41.81 -10.52
CA ASP A 875 4.33 -41.38 -10.71
C ASP A 875 3.99 -40.17 -9.83
N GLY A 876 4.77 -39.96 -8.76
CA GLY A 876 4.56 -38.91 -7.76
C GLY A 876 3.55 -39.33 -6.69
N GLY A 877 3.47 -38.55 -5.61
CA GLY A 877 2.55 -38.79 -4.50
C GLY A 877 3.10 -39.71 -3.40
N ASP A 878 2.17 -40.32 -2.66
CA ASP A 878 2.43 -41.05 -1.41
C ASP A 878 1.62 -42.37 -1.36
N PRO A 879 1.75 -43.22 -0.31
CA PRO A 879 1.16 -44.55 -0.30
C PRO A 879 -0.33 -44.56 0.12
N GLY A 880 -1.02 -43.42 0.07
CA GLY A 880 -2.45 -43.31 0.33
C GLY A 880 -3.27 -44.29 -0.52
N THR A 881 -4.30 -44.87 0.10
CA THR A 881 -5.17 -45.86 -0.57
C THR A 881 -6.59 -45.35 -0.86
N GLY A 882 -6.90 -44.13 -0.42
CA GLY A 882 -8.24 -43.57 -0.49
C GLY A 882 -9.29 -44.30 0.37
N TYR A 883 -10.54 -43.95 0.12
CA TYR A 883 -11.74 -44.40 0.83
C TYR A 883 -12.77 -44.94 -0.15
N GLU A 884 -13.31 -46.13 0.12
CA GLU A 884 -14.33 -46.72 -0.76
C GLU A 884 -15.69 -46.01 -0.63
N PHE A 885 -16.06 -45.54 0.58
CA PHE A 885 -17.38 -44.96 0.88
C PHE A 885 -17.28 -43.71 1.74
N ASN A 886 -18.11 -42.71 1.46
CA ASN A 886 -18.30 -41.56 2.33
C ASN A 886 -19.08 -42.00 3.60
N PRO A 887 -18.55 -41.73 4.81
CA PRO A 887 -19.13 -42.22 6.06
C PRO A 887 -20.46 -41.56 6.42
N THR A 888 -20.74 -40.36 5.92
CA THR A 888 -21.96 -39.61 6.18
C THR A 888 -23.09 -40.00 5.23
N THR A 889 -22.80 -40.14 3.93
CA THR A 889 -23.82 -40.45 2.91
C THR A 889 -24.00 -41.95 2.69
N GLY A 890 -22.95 -42.75 2.94
CA GLY A 890 -22.92 -44.19 2.65
C GLY A 890 -22.71 -44.53 1.16
N GLU A 891 -22.55 -43.52 0.30
CA GLU A 891 -22.30 -43.68 -1.13
C GLU A 891 -20.79 -43.76 -1.42
N PRO A 892 -20.37 -44.44 -2.50
CA PRO A 892 -18.97 -44.47 -2.89
C PRO A 892 -18.47 -43.10 -3.36
N TYR A 893 -17.21 -42.76 -3.06
CA TYR A 893 -16.59 -41.56 -3.63
C TYR A 893 -16.47 -41.71 -5.15
N ALA A 894 -16.86 -40.66 -5.88
CA ALA A 894 -16.81 -40.65 -7.33
C ALA A 894 -15.37 -40.34 -7.80
N ALA A 895 -14.82 -41.18 -8.68
CA ALA A 895 -13.52 -40.95 -9.29
C ALA A 895 -13.49 -39.65 -10.10
N GLN A 896 -12.39 -38.90 -9.99
CA GLN A 896 -12.16 -37.64 -10.69
C GLN A 896 -10.81 -37.72 -11.40
N VAL A 897 -10.82 -38.16 -12.67
CA VAL A 897 -9.60 -38.36 -13.46
C VAL A 897 -9.25 -37.08 -14.21
N VAL A 898 -8.10 -36.49 -13.91
CA VAL A 898 -7.59 -35.24 -14.51
C VAL A 898 -6.16 -35.44 -15.06
N PRO A 899 -5.68 -34.58 -15.98
CA PRO A 899 -4.26 -34.58 -16.39
C PRO A 899 -3.35 -34.37 -15.18
N ARG A 900 -2.26 -35.14 -15.09
CA ARG A 900 -1.32 -35.04 -13.97
C ARG A 900 -0.62 -33.67 -13.93
N GLY A 901 -0.20 -33.14 -15.08
CA GLY A 901 0.40 -31.81 -15.19
C GLY A 901 -0.50 -30.68 -14.68
N ASP A 902 -1.80 -30.77 -14.92
CA ASP A 902 -2.75 -29.79 -14.38
C ASP A 902 -2.88 -29.91 -12.86
N TYR A 903 -3.07 -31.14 -12.35
CA TYR A 903 -3.22 -31.35 -10.91
C TYR A 903 -2.00 -30.91 -10.10
N THR A 904 -0.79 -31.22 -10.58
CA THR A 904 0.45 -30.95 -9.85
C THR A 904 0.77 -29.45 -9.78
N ARG A 905 0.51 -28.70 -10.86
CA ARG A 905 0.61 -27.23 -10.89
C ARG A 905 -0.45 -26.57 -10.00
N VAL A 906 -1.70 -26.98 -10.14
CA VAL A 906 -2.81 -26.53 -9.28
C VAL A 906 -2.48 -26.75 -7.81
N LEU A 907 -2.01 -27.96 -7.47
CA LEU A 907 -1.71 -28.28 -6.08
C LEU A 907 -0.53 -27.46 -5.55
N ALA A 908 0.49 -27.23 -6.38
CA ALA A 908 1.64 -26.41 -6.02
C ALA A 908 1.24 -24.96 -5.73
N GLU A 909 0.28 -24.39 -6.48
CA GLU A 909 -0.17 -23.01 -6.30
C GLU A 909 -1.22 -22.86 -5.19
N PHE A 910 -2.20 -23.78 -5.10
CA PHE A 910 -3.27 -23.71 -4.09
C PHE A 910 -2.73 -23.67 -2.67
N TRP A 911 -1.71 -24.48 -2.34
CA TRP A 911 -1.09 -24.45 -1.02
C TRP A 911 0.12 -23.51 -0.93
N ALA A 912 0.43 -22.77 -2.00
CA ALA A 912 1.42 -21.70 -2.00
C ALA A 912 0.80 -20.32 -1.82
N ASP A 913 -0.53 -20.19 -1.76
CA ASP A 913 -1.33 -18.99 -1.50
C ASP A 913 -0.62 -17.68 -1.92
N GLY A 914 -0.79 -17.27 -3.18
CA GLY A 914 -0.21 -16.08 -3.82
C GLY A 914 -0.73 -14.73 -3.27
N PRO A 915 -1.00 -13.69 -4.10
CA PRO A 915 -1.30 -12.33 -3.60
C PRO A 915 -2.49 -12.21 -2.63
N ASP A 916 -3.35 -13.23 -2.52
CA ASP A 916 -4.42 -13.34 -1.52
C ASP A 916 -4.01 -14.13 -0.26
N SER A 917 -2.70 -14.27 0.00
CA SER A 917 -2.18 -15.16 1.04
C SER A 917 -2.62 -14.79 2.46
N GLU A 918 -3.26 -15.73 3.17
CA GLU A 918 -3.33 -15.65 4.64
C GLU A 918 -2.14 -16.33 5.32
N THR A 919 -1.11 -16.73 4.55
CA THR A 919 -0.04 -17.66 4.94
C THR A 919 -0.58 -19.02 5.45
N PRO A 920 0.25 -20.07 5.60
CA PRO A 920 -0.24 -21.37 6.04
C PRO A 920 -1.07 -21.37 7.33
N PRO A 921 -0.73 -20.65 8.42
CA PRO A 921 -1.56 -20.65 9.61
C PRO A 921 -2.94 -20.00 9.36
N GLY A 922 -3.04 -18.94 8.56
CA GLY A 922 -4.31 -18.28 8.24
C GLY A 922 -5.21 -19.12 7.35
N HIS A 923 -4.64 -19.85 6.39
CA HIS A 923 -5.40 -20.76 5.52
C HIS A 923 -6.16 -21.82 6.34
N TRP A 924 -5.58 -22.33 7.44
CA TRP A 924 -6.28 -23.27 8.33
C TRP A 924 -7.39 -22.62 9.16
N PHE A 925 -7.33 -21.31 9.40
CA PHE A 925 -8.45 -20.56 9.98
C PHE A 925 -9.58 -20.36 8.95
N VAL A 926 -9.26 -20.15 7.67
CA VAL A 926 -10.26 -20.16 6.59
C VAL A 926 -10.97 -21.52 6.53
N ILE A 927 -10.21 -22.62 6.54
CA ILE A 927 -10.79 -23.98 6.60
C ILE A 927 -11.64 -24.18 7.86
N LEU A 928 -11.17 -23.70 9.03
CA LEU A 928 -11.96 -23.79 10.27
C LEU A 928 -13.28 -23.01 10.16
N ASN A 929 -13.26 -21.84 9.52
CA ASN A 929 -14.45 -21.05 9.26
C ASN A 929 -15.44 -21.80 8.35
N GLU A 930 -14.97 -22.39 7.26
CA GLU A 930 -15.79 -23.24 6.39
C GLU A 930 -16.42 -24.41 7.17
N VAL A 931 -15.66 -25.05 8.04
CA VAL A 931 -16.15 -26.13 8.93
C VAL A 931 -17.22 -25.60 9.88
N ASN A 932 -16.98 -24.44 10.52
CA ASN A 932 -17.89 -23.82 11.49
C ASN A 932 -19.22 -23.37 10.87
N ASP A 933 -19.16 -22.95 9.60
CA ASP A 933 -20.29 -22.46 8.81
C ASP A 933 -21.04 -23.61 8.11
N HIS A 934 -20.46 -24.81 8.05
CA HIS A 934 -21.07 -25.96 7.39
C HIS A 934 -22.35 -26.41 8.11
N PRO A 935 -23.49 -26.57 7.40
CA PRO A 935 -24.80 -26.84 8.00
C PRO A 935 -24.95 -28.22 8.67
N LEU A 936 -24.00 -29.13 8.42
CA LEU A 936 -23.95 -30.46 9.04
C LEU A 936 -22.97 -30.54 10.23
N LEU A 937 -22.26 -29.47 10.58
CA LEU A 937 -21.44 -29.47 11.78
C LEU A 937 -22.33 -29.60 13.03
N SER A 938 -21.92 -30.44 13.98
CA SER A 938 -22.47 -30.41 15.34
C SER A 938 -21.47 -29.71 16.24
N ARG A 939 -21.86 -28.57 16.83
CA ARG A 939 -21.01 -27.77 17.74
C ARG A 939 -20.90 -28.40 19.13
N ARG A 940 -20.49 -29.66 19.17
CA ARG A 940 -20.30 -30.44 20.39
C ARG A 940 -18.81 -30.64 20.59
N PHE A 941 -18.28 -30.11 21.69
CA PHE A 941 -16.86 -30.25 22.00
C PHE A 941 -16.46 -31.73 22.08
N GLU A 942 -15.43 -32.11 21.33
CA GLU A 942 -14.98 -33.50 21.17
C GLU A 942 -16.06 -34.44 20.61
N GLY A 943 -17.05 -33.90 19.90
CA GLY A 943 -18.18 -34.64 19.33
C GLY A 943 -19.16 -35.19 20.37
N THR A 944 -19.04 -34.77 21.64
CA THR A 944 -19.85 -35.28 22.75
C THR A 944 -20.42 -34.15 23.62
N GLY A 945 -21.24 -34.50 24.62
CA GLY A 945 -21.82 -33.51 25.52
C GLY A 945 -22.93 -32.68 24.88
N ASP A 946 -23.21 -31.51 25.46
CA ASP A 946 -24.21 -30.56 24.99
C ASP A 946 -23.68 -29.72 23.81
N GLU A 947 -24.60 -29.19 23.01
CA GLU A 947 -24.25 -28.35 21.87
C GLU A 947 -24.00 -26.92 22.33
N LEU A 948 -22.85 -26.38 21.93
CA LEU A 948 -22.38 -25.05 22.31
C LEU A 948 -23.03 -23.98 21.44
N GLY A 949 -23.21 -22.79 22.01
CA GLY A 949 -23.60 -21.61 21.22
C GLY A 949 -22.49 -21.20 20.24
N ALA A 950 -22.84 -20.47 19.18
CA ALA A 950 -21.90 -20.03 18.14
C ALA A 950 -20.68 -19.30 18.74
N LEU A 951 -20.92 -18.30 19.60
CA LEU A 951 -19.86 -17.49 20.20
C LEU A 951 -18.90 -18.32 21.06
N GLU A 952 -19.43 -19.23 21.87
CA GLU A 952 -18.61 -20.12 22.69
C GLU A 952 -17.80 -21.10 21.83
N TRP A 953 -18.43 -21.68 20.81
CA TRP A 953 -17.76 -22.59 19.87
C TRP A 953 -16.59 -21.88 19.17
N ASP A 954 -16.84 -20.72 18.58
CA ASP A 954 -15.84 -19.97 17.84
C ASP A 954 -14.69 -19.52 18.74
N ALA A 955 -14.97 -18.97 19.93
CA ALA A 955 -13.94 -18.57 20.89
C ALA A 955 -13.03 -19.75 21.30
N LYS A 956 -13.61 -20.93 21.56
CA LYS A 956 -12.85 -22.15 21.92
C LYS A 956 -12.10 -22.74 20.72
N ALA A 957 -12.72 -22.76 19.55
CA ALA A 957 -12.14 -23.29 18.32
C ALA A 957 -10.91 -22.49 17.89
N TYR A 958 -11.03 -21.16 17.84
CA TYR A 958 -9.92 -20.26 17.49
C TYR A 958 -8.82 -20.28 18.54
N PHE A 959 -9.13 -20.37 19.83
CA PHE A 959 -8.12 -20.50 20.87
C PHE A 959 -7.30 -21.78 20.70
N ALA A 960 -7.96 -22.93 20.47
CA ALA A 960 -7.28 -24.20 20.29
C ALA A 960 -6.44 -24.25 19.01
N LEU A 961 -6.99 -23.80 17.87
CA LEU A 961 -6.26 -23.77 16.60
C LEU A 961 -5.13 -22.74 16.63
N GLY A 962 -5.40 -21.53 17.12
CA GLY A 962 -4.40 -20.47 17.24
C GLY A 962 -3.21 -20.89 18.09
N GLY A 963 -3.45 -21.51 19.24
CA GLY A 963 -2.38 -22.04 20.09
C GLY A 963 -1.52 -23.09 19.38
N ALA A 964 -2.14 -23.98 18.61
CA ALA A 964 -1.41 -24.97 17.82
C ALA A 964 -0.62 -24.35 16.66
N MET A 965 -1.14 -23.32 16.00
CA MET A 965 -0.41 -22.59 14.96
C MET A 965 0.78 -21.84 15.56
N HIS A 966 0.61 -21.18 16.70
CA HIS A 966 1.70 -20.50 17.41
C HIS A 966 2.83 -21.47 17.79
N ASP A 967 2.49 -22.61 18.39
CA ASP A 967 3.50 -23.63 18.76
C ASP A 967 4.15 -24.29 17.54
N ALA A 968 3.40 -24.51 16.45
CA ALA A 968 3.95 -24.99 15.19
C ALA A 968 4.99 -24.02 14.62
N ALA A 969 4.74 -22.71 14.71
CA ALA A 969 5.70 -21.68 14.31
C ALA A 969 6.99 -21.76 15.14
N ILE A 970 6.85 -21.79 16.48
CA ILE A 970 7.98 -21.85 17.43
C ILE A 970 8.84 -23.09 17.18
N ALA A 971 8.20 -24.26 17.08
CA ALA A 971 8.93 -25.52 16.88
C ALA A 971 9.61 -25.56 15.51
N ALA A 972 8.90 -25.24 14.43
CA ALA A 972 9.46 -25.28 13.08
C ALA A 972 10.59 -24.27 12.88
N TRP A 973 10.43 -23.01 13.33
CA TRP A 973 11.48 -22.00 13.20
C TRP A 973 12.66 -22.22 14.16
N GLY A 974 12.44 -22.80 15.34
CA GLY A 974 13.53 -23.26 16.19
C GLY A 974 14.43 -24.27 15.47
N VAL A 975 13.82 -25.25 14.78
CA VAL A 975 14.54 -26.23 13.93
C VAL A 975 15.22 -25.53 12.74
N LYS A 976 14.50 -24.69 12.00
CA LYS A 976 15.03 -23.99 10.82
C LYS A 976 16.21 -23.10 11.17
N GLY A 977 16.11 -22.31 12.23
CA GLY A 977 17.19 -21.45 12.69
C GLY A 977 18.42 -22.23 13.10
N TYR A 978 18.26 -23.28 13.90
CA TYR A 978 19.40 -24.05 14.41
C TYR A 978 20.06 -24.95 13.36
N TYR A 979 19.29 -25.71 12.59
CA TYR A 979 19.87 -26.59 11.56
C TYR A 979 20.28 -25.81 10.31
N ASP A 980 19.61 -24.68 10.04
CA ASP A 980 19.94 -23.76 8.96
C ASP A 980 20.12 -24.47 7.62
N TYR A 981 19.19 -25.38 7.31
CA TYR A 981 19.37 -26.37 6.25
C TYR A 981 19.07 -25.82 4.85
N ILE A 982 19.84 -26.30 3.87
CA ILE A 982 19.81 -25.87 2.48
C ILE A 982 18.46 -26.12 1.77
N ARG A 983 18.17 -25.32 0.73
CA ARG A 983 17.00 -25.46 -0.17
C ARG A 983 17.33 -26.22 -1.46
N PRO A 984 16.33 -26.79 -2.17
CA PRO A 984 16.55 -27.52 -3.42
C PRO A 984 17.27 -26.73 -4.51
N ILE A 985 16.90 -25.47 -4.79
CA ILE A 985 17.56 -24.68 -5.85
C ILE A 985 19.07 -24.54 -5.62
N SER A 986 19.48 -24.21 -4.39
CA SER A 986 20.88 -24.04 -4.01
C SER A 986 21.66 -25.35 -4.08
N SER A 987 21.11 -26.43 -3.52
CA SER A 987 21.74 -27.75 -3.47
C SER A 987 21.84 -28.41 -4.85
N LEU A 988 20.76 -28.37 -5.65
CA LEU A 988 20.73 -28.96 -6.99
C LEU A 988 21.71 -28.26 -7.93
N ARG A 989 21.74 -26.92 -7.96
CA ARG A 989 22.71 -26.19 -8.80
C ARG A 989 24.15 -26.47 -8.39
N ALA A 990 24.42 -26.49 -7.08
CA ALA A 990 25.76 -26.78 -6.57
C ALA A 990 26.21 -28.23 -6.78
N MET A 991 25.30 -29.21 -6.69
CA MET A 991 25.62 -30.60 -7.03
C MET A 991 25.80 -30.77 -8.55
N ALA A 992 25.02 -30.05 -9.38
CA ALA A 992 25.16 -30.08 -10.83
C ALA A 992 26.54 -29.58 -11.30
N ASP A 993 27.05 -28.50 -10.69
CA ASP A 993 28.40 -27.97 -10.95
C ASP A 993 29.52 -28.99 -10.66
N ARG A 994 29.25 -29.93 -9.74
CA ARG A 994 30.20 -31.00 -9.37
C ARG A 994 30.18 -32.18 -10.33
N GLY A 995 29.08 -32.39 -11.06
CA GLY A 995 28.89 -33.52 -11.98
C GLY A 995 27.98 -34.61 -11.40
N GLN A 996 28.15 -35.85 -11.85
CA GLN A 996 27.27 -36.97 -11.48
C GLN A 996 27.85 -37.88 -10.39
N SER A 997 27.00 -38.54 -9.60
CA SER A 997 27.41 -39.43 -8.50
C SER A 997 26.99 -40.91 -8.66
N SER A 998 26.41 -41.29 -9.80
CA SER A 998 25.86 -42.65 -10.04
C SER A 998 26.91 -43.69 -10.46
N ASP A 999 27.93 -43.30 -11.23
CA ASP A 999 28.97 -44.21 -11.71
C ASP A 999 30.37 -43.60 -11.56
N ALA A 1000 31.17 -44.17 -10.66
CA ALA A 1000 32.54 -43.74 -10.37
C ALA A 1000 33.52 -43.91 -11.55
N GLU A 1001 33.17 -44.72 -12.55
CA GLU A 1001 34.01 -44.99 -13.72
C GLU A 1001 33.55 -44.23 -14.98
N ALA A 1002 32.42 -43.51 -14.91
CA ALA A 1002 31.89 -42.70 -16.01
C ALA A 1002 32.42 -41.26 -15.97
N ASP A 1003 32.22 -40.54 -17.08
CA ASP A 1003 32.63 -39.13 -17.19
C ASP A 1003 31.90 -38.24 -16.16
N SER A 1004 32.52 -37.11 -15.82
CA SER A 1004 32.00 -36.12 -14.88
C SER A 1004 31.62 -36.65 -13.50
N TYR A 1005 32.24 -37.75 -13.04
CA TYR A 1005 31.98 -38.29 -11.70
C TYR A 1005 32.49 -37.38 -10.58
N HIS A 1006 31.62 -37.16 -9.58
CA HIS A 1006 31.96 -36.58 -8.29
C HIS A 1006 31.11 -37.21 -7.18
N ALA A 1007 31.72 -37.53 -6.03
CA ALA A 1007 31.02 -38.18 -4.91
C ALA A 1007 29.85 -37.35 -4.36
N ASP A 1008 30.01 -36.03 -4.36
CA ASP A 1008 28.99 -35.06 -3.97
C ASP A 1008 28.22 -34.48 -5.18
N GLY A 1009 28.24 -35.19 -6.31
CA GLY A 1009 27.48 -34.82 -7.52
C GLY A 1009 26.02 -35.28 -7.44
N ILE A 1010 25.29 -35.09 -8.55
CA ILE A 1010 23.88 -35.50 -8.68
C ILE A 1010 23.76 -36.97 -9.12
N PRO A 1011 22.86 -37.76 -8.51
CA PRO A 1011 22.54 -39.09 -9.01
C PRO A 1011 21.78 -39.00 -10.35
N LEU A 1012 22.29 -39.68 -11.38
CA LEU A 1012 21.63 -39.85 -12.67
C LEU A 1012 20.38 -40.73 -12.55
N THR A 1013 19.36 -40.37 -13.33
CA THR A 1013 18.08 -41.07 -13.48
C THR A 1013 17.74 -41.12 -14.96
N ASP A 1014 17.74 -42.31 -15.55
CA ASP A 1014 17.51 -42.51 -17.00
C ASP A 1014 16.25 -41.75 -17.48
N GLY A 1015 16.41 -40.95 -18.54
CA GLY A 1015 15.32 -40.18 -19.15
C GLY A 1015 14.93 -38.89 -18.41
N ILE A 1016 15.49 -38.61 -17.23
CA ILE A 1016 15.14 -37.43 -16.42
C ILE A 1016 16.37 -36.62 -15.99
N ILE A 1017 17.42 -37.27 -15.48
CA ILE A 1017 18.67 -36.63 -15.06
C ILE A 1017 19.82 -37.34 -15.77
N GLU A 1018 20.44 -36.65 -16.72
CA GLU A 1018 21.44 -37.23 -17.63
C GLU A 1018 22.66 -36.32 -17.80
N LEU A 1019 23.73 -36.87 -18.38
CA LEU A 1019 24.82 -36.08 -18.90
C LEU A 1019 24.45 -35.53 -20.28
N VAL A 1020 24.90 -34.32 -20.58
CA VAL A 1020 24.84 -33.76 -21.93
C VAL A 1020 25.84 -34.52 -22.81
N GLU A 1021 25.33 -35.18 -23.85
CA GLU A 1021 26.13 -35.95 -24.80
C GLU A 1021 26.55 -35.11 -26.02
N ALA A 1022 27.60 -35.56 -26.72
CA ALA A 1022 28.02 -34.93 -27.96
C ALA A 1022 26.94 -35.11 -29.05
N GLY A 1023 26.28 -34.01 -29.42
CA GLY A 1023 25.18 -34.00 -30.39
C GLY A 1023 23.80 -33.71 -29.79
N ASP A 1024 23.70 -33.60 -28.46
CA ASP A 1024 22.52 -33.04 -27.80
C ASP A 1024 22.31 -31.57 -28.20
N GLU A 1025 21.06 -31.12 -28.25
CA GLU A 1025 20.73 -29.70 -28.50
C GLU A 1025 21.36 -28.78 -27.44
N LEU A 1026 21.47 -29.27 -26.20
CA LEU A 1026 22.09 -28.56 -25.09
C LEU A 1026 23.63 -28.60 -25.11
N ALA A 1027 24.28 -29.31 -26.04
CA ALA A 1027 25.74 -29.42 -26.07
C ALA A 1027 26.46 -28.07 -26.29
N GLY A 1028 25.77 -27.08 -26.86
CA GLY A 1028 26.34 -25.81 -27.27
C GLY A 1028 26.98 -25.88 -28.66
N GLU A 1029 27.29 -24.72 -29.26
CA GLU A 1029 27.82 -24.67 -30.63
C GLU A 1029 29.21 -25.31 -30.76
N ASP A 1030 30.01 -25.23 -29.69
CA ASP A 1030 31.37 -25.77 -29.61
C ASP A 1030 31.46 -27.03 -28.74
N GLY A 1031 30.32 -27.56 -28.25
CA GLY A 1031 30.28 -28.69 -27.32
C GLY A 1031 30.68 -28.33 -25.89
N GLU A 1032 30.59 -27.05 -25.52
CA GLU A 1032 31.01 -26.48 -24.24
C GLU A 1032 30.23 -27.01 -23.02
N HIS A 1033 29.03 -27.57 -23.24
CA HIS A 1033 28.22 -28.17 -22.18
C HIS A 1033 28.32 -29.70 -22.13
N VAL A 1034 29.05 -30.36 -23.05
CA VAL A 1034 29.20 -31.82 -23.04
C VAL A 1034 29.80 -32.28 -21.71
N GLY A 1035 29.14 -33.24 -21.06
CA GLY A 1035 29.50 -33.75 -19.74
C GLY A 1035 28.95 -32.94 -18.57
N LYS A 1036 28.22 -31.84 -18.80
CA LYS A 1036 27.39 -31.20 -17.76
C LYS A 1036 26.13 -32.03 -17.49
N ILE A 1037 25.45 -31.74 -16.38
CA ILE A 1037 24.17 -32.36 -16.02
C ILE A 1037 23.03 -31.61 -16.70
N LYS A 1038 22.06 -32.35 -17.24
CA LYS A 1038 20.79 -31.83 -17.77
C LYS A 1038 19.61 -32.49 -17.03
N PHE A 1039 18.54 -31.72 -16.84
CA PHE A 1039 17.27 -32.19 -16.28
C PHE A 1039 16.19 -32.14 -17.35
N HIS A 1040 15.32 -33.14 -17.39
CA HIS A 1040 14.03 -33.07 -18.06
C HIS A 1040 12.99 -32.57 -17.05
N ALA A 1041 12.80 -31.27 -16.97
CA ALA A 1041 12.07 -30.58 -15.90
C ALA A 1041 11.30 -29.37 -16.46
N TRP A 1042 10.49 -28.71 -15.63
CA TRP A 1042 9.86 -27.44 -15.98
C TRP A 1042 10.94 -26.44 -16.42
N ARG A 1043 10.72 -25.79 -17.56
CA ARG A 1043 11.78 -25.04 -18.26
C ARG A 1043 12.12 -23.70 -17.61
N GLY A 1044 11.28 -23.19 -16.72
CA GLY A 1044 11.55 -21.97 -15.96
C GLY A 1044 10.90 -20.72 -16.53
N PRO A 1045 11.02 -19.59 -15.81
CA PRO A 1045 10.37 -18.32 -16.13
C PRO A 1045 10.82 -17.70 -17.46
N ASP A 1046 12.03 -18.01 -17.95
CA ASP A 1046 12.54 -17.51 -19.24
C ASP A 1046 11.70 -17.92 -20.46
N TYR A 1047 10.73 -18.83 -20.29
CA TYR A 1047 9.81 -19.30 -21.32
C TYR A 1047 8.39 -18.73 -21.18
N ILE A 1048 8.18 -17.76 -20.27
CA ILE A 1048 6.90 -17.12 -20.00
C ILE A 1048 7.08 -15.62 -20.25
N GLU A 1049 6.48 -15.08 -21.32
CA GLU A 1049 6.42 -13.64 -21.58
C GLU A 1049 5.12 -13.04 -21.02
N ASP A 1050 4.02 -13.79 -21.08
CA ASP A 1050 2.70 -13.43 -20.58
C ASP A 1050 2.06 -14.60 -19.82
N GLU A 1051 1.91 -14.47 -18.50
CA GLU A 1051 1.39 -15.53 -17.62
C GLU A 1051 -0.06 -15.94 -17.95
N GLU A 1052 -0.84 -15.08 -18.61
CA GLU A 1052 -2.23 -15.38 -18.99
C GLU A 1052 -2.31 -16.26 -20.25
N THR A 1053 -1.22 -16.39 -21.02
CA THR A 1053 -1.26 -17.09 -22.32
C THR A 1053 -0.12 -18.05 -22.59
N ASP A 1054 0.99 -17.94 -21.87
CA ASP A 1054 2.16 -18.79 -22.05
C ASP A 1054 2.22 -19.94 -21.06
N THR A 1055 2.88 -21.02 -21.47
CA THR A 1055 3.30 -22.11 -20.58
C THR A 1055 4.77 -22.39 -20.80
N ALA A 1056 5.54 -22.44 -19.72
CA ALA A 1056 6.95 -22.81 -19.83
C ALA A 1056 7.08 -24.29 -20.21
N GLY A 1057 6.16 -25.17 -19.79
CA GLY A 1057 6.19 -26.60 -20.11
C GLY A 1057 7.45 -27.31 -19.62
N VAL A 1058 7.59 -28.59 -19.96
CA VAL A 1058 8.72 -29.43 -19.52
C VAL A 1058 9.64 -29.77 -20.71
N GLY A 1059 10.95 -29.79 -20.45
CA GLY A 1059 11.92 -30.19 -21.45
C GLY A 1059 13.33 -30.35 -20.88
N TRP A 1060 14.28 -30.70 -21.75
CA TRP A 1060 15.68 -30.76 -21.37
C TRP A 1060 16.25 -29.36 -21.17
N ILE A 1061 16.73 -29.08 -19.96
CA ILE A 1061 17.46 -27.88 -19.58
C ILE A 1061 18.78 -28.22 -18.91
N LEU A 1062 19.74 -27.31 -18.96
CA LEU A 1062 20.97 -27.44 -18.18
C LEU A 1062 20.62 -27.34 -16.68
N ALA A 1063 21.08 -28.29 -15.87
CA ALA A 1063 20.76 -28.33 -14.44
C ALA A 1063 21.27 -27.11 -13.67
N GLU A 1064 22.35 -26.49 -14.15
CA GLU A 1064 22.90 -25.23 -13.63
C GLU A 1064 21.92 -24.04 -13.78
N ASN A 1065 20.91 -24.16 -14.65
CA ASN A 1065 19.87 -23.16 -14.90
C ASN A 1065 18.49 -23.57 -14.35
N TRP A 1066 18.40 -24.61 -13.52
CA TRP A 1066 17.10 -25.10 -13.03
C TRP A 1066 16.43 -24.12 -12.07
N TRP A 1067 15.09 -24.02 -12.16
CA TRP A 1067 14.22 -23.25 -11.27
C TRP A 1067 13.15 -24.16 -10.66
N PRO A 1068 12.77 -23.96 -9.39
CA PRO A 1068 11.54 -24.54 -8.85
C PRO A 1068 10.31 -23.92 -9.55
N TYR A 1069 9.17 -24.61 -9.56
CA TYR A 1069 7.92 -24.11 -10.13
C TYR A 1069 7.35 -23.00 -9.23
N GLN A 1070 7.81 -21.78 -9.47
CA GLN A 1070 7.56 -20.56 -8.71
C GLN A 1070 7.72 -19.33 -9.60
N ARG A 1071 7.20 -18.18 -9.16
CA ARG A 1071 7.42 -16.88 -9.83
C ARG A 1071 8.89 -16.46 -9.78
N PRO A 1072 9.40 -15.75 -10.81
CA PRO A 1072 10.78 -15.25 -10.80
C PRO A 1072 11.06 -14.25 -9.68
N THR A 1073 10.02 -13.57 -9.17
CA THR A 1073 10.08 -12.61 -8.05
C THR A 1073 9.93 -13.25 -6.67
N PHE A 1074 9.60 -14.55 -6.59
CA PHE A 1074 9.47 -15.31 -5.34
C PHE A 1074 9.85 -16.79 -5.55
N VAL A 1075 11.15 -17.08 -5.63
CA VAL A 1075 11.65 -18.42 -6.05
C VAL A 1075 11.64 -19.45 -4.91
N THR A 1076 11.90 -19.01 -3.69
CA THR A 1076 11.78 -19.81 -2.46
C THR A 1076 11.61 -18.85 -1.30
N PRO A 1077 10.86 -19.22 -0.25
CA PRO A 1077 10.74 -18.38 0.93
C PRO A 1077 12.11 -18.09 1.58
N PRO A 1078 12.32 -16.88 2.14
CA PRO A 1078 13.61 -16.43 2.67
C PRO A 1078 13.88 -17.01 4.07
N PHE A 1079 13.98 -18.34 4.15
CA PHE A 1079 14.35 -19.10 5.34
C PHE A 1079 14.73 -20.54 4.99
N ALA A 1080 15.48 -21.18 5.90
CA ALA A 1080 15.96 -22.56 5.78
C ALA A 1080 14.84 -23.59 5.50
N GLY A 1081 15.22 -24.70 4.85
CA GLY A 1081 14.30 -25.77 4.44
C GLY A 1081 13.78 -26.62 5.61
N TYR A 1082 14.69 -27.19 6.40
CA TYR A 1082 14.38 -28.21 7.39
C TYR A 1082 13.85 -27.63 8.71
N VAL A 1083 12.66 -27.99 9.20
CA VAL A 1083 11.59 -28.80 8.56
C VAL A 1083 10.61 -27.93 7.77
N SER A 1084 9.78 -28.53 6.92
CA SER A 1084 8.71 -27.84 6.20
C SER A 1084 7.68 -27.25 7.16
N GLY A 1085 7.59 -25.91 7.19
CA GLY A 1085 6.61 -25.20 8.02
C GLY A 1085 5.17 -25.55 7.64
N HIS A 1086 4.87 -25.63 6.34
CA HIS A 1086 3.55 -26.03 5.84
C HIS A 1086 3.16 -27.43 6.34
N SER A 1087 4.09 -28.39 6.29
CA SER A 1087 3.84 -29.76 6.77
C SER A 1087 3.54 -29.77 8.28
N THR A 1088 4.24 -28.94 9.06
CA THR A 1088 4.05 -28.82 10.51
C THR A 1088 2.73 -28.14 10.89
N TYR A 1089 2.44 -26.95 10.33
CA TYR A 1089 1.18 -26.23 10.57
C TYR A 1089 -0.01 -27.10 10.18
N SER A 1090 -0.02 -27.60 8.94
CA SER A 1090 -1.15 -28.34 8.42
C SER A 1090 -1.45 -29.59 9.21
N ARG A 1091 -0.40 -30.28 9.67
CA ARG A 1091 -0.62 -31.49 10.45
C ARG A 1091 -1.11 -31.19 11.87
N ALA A 1092 -0.60 -30.14 12.50
CA ALA A 1092 -1.08 -29.70 13.81
C ALA A 1092 -2.56 -29.28 13.74
N ALA A 1093 -2.94 -28.48 12.74
CA ALA A 1093 -4.32 -28.07 12.51
C ALA A 1093 -5.25 -29.28 12.30
N ALA A 1094 -4.85 -30.24 11.48
CA ALA A 1094 -5.64 -31.44 11.24
C ALA A 1094 -5.90 -32.26 12.51
N GLU A 1095 -4.92 -32.40 13.41
CA GLU A 1095 -5.13 -33.06 14.71
C GLU A 1095 -6.08 -32.26 15.62
N VAL A 1096 -5.95 -30.92 15.65
CA VAL A 1096 -6.84 -30.04 16.43
C VAL A 1096 -8.28 -30.13 15.93
N LEU A 1097 -8.52 -29.98 14.62
CA LEU A 1097 -9.88 -30.03 14.06
C LEU A 1097 -10.53 -31.40 14.26
N THR A 1098 -9.75 -32.48 14.12
CA THR A 1098 -10.21 -33.85 14.41
C THR A 1098 -10.65 -33.98 15.87
N ALA A 1099 -9.83 -33.51 16.81
CA ALA A 1099 -10.12 -33.63 18.22
C ALA A 1099 -11.25 -32.70 18.67
N LEU A 1100 -11.30 -31.47 18.16
CA LEU A 1100 -12.30 -30.46 18.46
C LEU A 1100 -13.71 -30.91 18.04
N THR A 1101 -13.85 -31.38 16.80
CA THR A 1101 -15.13 -31.84 16.24
C THR A 1101 -15.51 -33.25 16.71
N GLY A 1102 -14.53 -34.03 17.18
CA GLY A 1102 -14.72 -35.44 17.53
C GLY A 1102 -14.90 -36.36 16.32
N ASP A 1103 -14.69 -35.85 15.11
CA ASP A 1103 -14.77 -36.58 13.85
C ASP A 1103 -13.51 -36.32 13.01
N ALA A 1104 -12.97 -37.37 12.38
CA ALA A 1104 -11.81 -37.22 11.50
C ALA A 1104 -12.21 -36.65 10.13
N TYR A 1105 -13.48 -36.78 9.75
CA TYR A 1105 -13.98 -36.34 8.46
C TYR A 1105 -14.46 -34.89 8.50
N PHE A 1106 -14.34 -34.20 7.38
CA PHE A 1106 -15.04 -32.93 7.18
C PHE A 1106 -16.56 -33.13 7.34
N PRO A 1107 -17.32 -32.12 7.83
CA PRO A 1107 -18.77 -32.21 7.88
C PRO A 1107 -19.37 -32.64 6.52
N GLY A 1108 -20.26 -33.63 6.52
CA GLY A 1108 -20.77 -34.22 5.25
C GLY A 1108 -19.88 -35.32 4.65
N GLY A 1109 -18.73 -35.60 5.26
CA GLY A 1109 -17.79 -36.64 4.86
C GLY A 1109 -16.80 -36.20 3.78
N MET A 1110 -16.79 -34.92 3.38
CA MET A 1110 -15.88 -34.38 2.36
C MET A 1110 -15.90 -32.85 2.36
N SER A 1111 -14.75 -32.22 2.13
CA SER A 1111 -14.65 -30.83 1.68
C SER A 1111 -14.03 -30.77 0.28
N GLY A 1112 -14.17 -29.64 -0.41
CA GLY A 1112 -13.46 -29.42 -1.66
C GLY A 1112 -13.47 -27.98 -2.16
N PHE A 1113 -12.53 -27.70 -3.06
CA PHE A 1113 -12.29 -26.39 -3.66
C PHE A 1113 -12.37 -26.48 -5.18
N GLU A 1114 -13.25 -25.68 -5.79
CA GLU A 1114 -13.54 -25.71 -7.23
C GLU A 1114 -12.53 -24.86 -8.01
N ILE A 1115 -12.00 -25.42 -9.09
CA ILE A 1115 -11.01 -24.79 -9.97
C ILE A 1115 -11.55 -24.77 -11.39
N LYS A 1116 -11.46 -23.60 -12.03
CA LYS A 1116 -11.90 -23.37 -13.40
C LYS A 1116 -10.73 -23.40 -14.37
N ALA A 1117 -10.97 -23.98 -15.55
CA ALA A 1117 -9.96 -24.06 -16.59
C ALA A 1117 -9.51 -22.65 -17.04
N ASN A 1118 -8.20 -22.43 -17.07
CA ASN A 1118 -7.53 -21.17 -17.46
C ASN A 1118 -7.95 -19.95 -16.62
N GLU A 1119 -8.37 -20.15 -15.38
CA GLU A 1119 -8.82 -19.08 -14.47
C GLU A 1119 -8.17 -19.17 -13.07
N PHE A 1120 -7.16 -20.03 -12.87
CA PHE A 1120 -6.60 -20.28 -11.53
C PHE A 1120 -5.09 -20.19 -11.42
N LEU A 1121 -4.32 -20.74 -12.38
CA LEU A 1121 -2.87 -20.66 -12.31
C LEU A 1121 -2.42 -19.22 -12.58
N VAL A 1122 -1.45 -18.76 -11.78
CA VAL A 1122 -0.93 -17.40 -11.82
C VAL A 1122 0.57 -17.36 -12.11
N PHE A 1123 1.22 -18.52 -12.26
CA PHE A 1123 2.63 -18.62 -12.69
C PHE A 1123 2.75 -18.78 -14.21
N GLU A 1124 1.75 -19.42 -14.84
CA GLU A 1124 1.62 -19.67 -16.28
C GLU A 1124 0.17 -20.09 -16.60
N ASP A 1125 -0.21 -20.18 -17.87
CA ASP A 1125 -1.58 -20.51 -18.29
C ASP A 1125 -2.04 -21.91 -17.81
N GLY A 1126 -3.31 -21.96 -17.37
CA GLY A 1126 -4.01 -23.18 -16.99
C GLY A 1126 -4.84 -23.08 -15.70
N PRO A 1127 -5.35 -24.21 -15.19
CA PRO A 1127 -5.24 -25.56 -15.76
C PRO A 1127 -6.08 -25.74 -17.03
N THR A 1128 -5.84 -26.81 -17.80
CA THR A 1128 -6.56 -27.02 -19.08
C THR A 1128 -7.98 -27.56 -18.93
N VAL A 1129 -8.35 -28.02 -17.74
CA VAL A 1129 -9.67 -28.58 -17.41
C VAL A 1129 -10.18 -28.09 -16.05
N ASP A 1130 -11.50 -28.01 -15.90
CA ASP A 1130 -12.14 -27.84 -14.59
C ASP A 1130 -11.80 -29.03 -13.70
N MET A 1131 -11.55 -28.76 -12.41
CA MET A 1131 -11.35 -29.80 -11.40
C MET A 1131 -11.75 -29.31 -10.00
N THR A 1132 -11.87 -30.23 -9.06
CA THR A 1132 -12.15 -29.92 -7.65
C THR A 1132 -11.10 -30.61 -6.79
N LEU A 1133 -10.33 -29.87 -5.99
CA LEU A 1133 -9.54 -30.49 -4.93
C LEU A 1133 -10.49 -31.03 -3.87
N GLN A 1134 -10.32 -32.28 -3.43
CA GLN A 1134 -11.27 -32.95 -2.53
C GLN A 1134 -10.56 -33.66 -1.40
N TRP A 1135 -11.10 -33.56 -0.19
CA TRP A 1135 -10.54 -34.17 1.01
C TRP A 1135 -11.64 -34.82 1.85
N ALA A 1136 -11.48 -36.11 2.19
CA ALA A 1136 -12.42 -36.79 3.08
C ALA A 1136 -12.16 -36.38 4.55
N THR A 1137 -10.90 -36.36 4.97
CA THR A 1137 -10.46 -36.03 6.33
C THR A 1137 -9.56 -34.80 6.36
N TYR A 1138 -9.49 -34.14 7.52
CA TYR A 1138 -8.55 -33.03 7.73
C TYR A 1138 -7.09 -33.44 7.50
N ARG A 1139 -6.77 -34.71 7.78
CA ARG A 1139 -5.43 -35.29 7.54
C ARG A 1139 -5.12 -35.41 6.06
N ASP A 1140 -6.10 -35.77 5.23
CA ASP A 1140 -5.90 -35.85 3.78
C ASP A 1140 -5.58 -34.46 3.20
N ALA A 1141 -6.24 -33.40 3.69
CA ALA A 1141 -5.90 -32.02 3.32
C ALA A 1141 -4.47 -31.65 3.72
N SER A 1142 -4.08 -31.99 4.95
CA SER A 1142 -2.70 -31.78 5.43
C SER A 1142 -1.65 -32.57 4.65
N ASP A 1143 -1.96 -33.80 4.24
CA ASP A 1143 -1.05 -34.64 3.44
C ASP A 1143 -0.88 -34.07 2.04
N GLN A 1144 -1.97 -33.60 1.43
CA GLN A 1144 -1.93 -32.94 0.13
C GLN A 1144 -1.16 -31.62 0.16
N CYS A 1145 -1.37 -30.80 1.20
CA CYS A 1145 -0.60 -29.57 1.46
C CYS A 1145 0.90 -29.85 1.49
N SER A 1146 1.30 -30.93 2.13
CA SER A 1146 2.70 -31.31 2.25
C SER A 1146 3.32 -31.72 0.91
N LEU A 1147 2.59 -32.49 0.08
CA LEU A 1147 3.05 -32.89 -1.26
C LEU A 1147 3.23 -31.70 -2.22
N SER A 1148 2.40 -30.66 -2.07
CA SER A 1148 2.48 -29.45 -2.88
C SER A 1148 3.88 -28.80 -2.86
N ARG A 1149 4.64 -28.98 -1.77
CA ARG A 1149 5.95 -28.33 -1.57
C ARG A 1149 7.08 -29.05 -2.29
N ILE A 1150 6.89 -30.34 -2.57
CA ILE A 1150 7.80 -31.16 -3.37
C ILE A 1150 7.55 -30.86 -4.86
N TRP A 1151 6.30 -30.86 -5.30
CA TRP A 1151 5.95 -30.47 -6.69
C TRP A 1151 6.28 -29.01 -7.00
N GLY A 1152 6.04 -28.10 -6.06
CA GLY A 1152 6.43 -26.69 -6.19
C GLY A 1152 7.94 -26.46 -6.17
N GLY A 1153 8.77 -27.48 -5.92
CA GLY A 1153 10.21 -27.38 -6.06
C GLY A 1153 10.98 -26.88 -4.83
N ILE A 1154 10.30 -26.59 -3.71
CA ILE A 1154 10.87 -25.78 -2.62
C ILE A 1154 11.21 -26.56 -1.34
N HIS A 1155 10.70 -27.79 -1.19
CA HIS A 1155 11.05 -28.70 -0.10
C HIS A 1155 11.31 -30.13 -0.62
N PRO A 1156 12.41 -30.79 -0.21
CA PRO A 1156 12.64 -32.21 -0.44
C PRO A 1156 11.94 -33.09 0.63
N PRO A 1157 11.73 -34.40 0.38
CA PRO A 1157 11.17 -35.37 1.34
C PRO A 1157 11.72 -35.33 2.77
N ILE A 1158 13.01 -35.04 2.94
CA ILE A 1158 13.64 -34.94 4.25
C ILE A 1158 13.14 -33.75 5.09
N ASP A 1159 12.57 -32.72 4.47
CA ASP A 1159 11.93 -31.60 5.17
C ASP A 1159 10.48 -31.91 5.56
N ASP A 1160 9.81 -32.76 4.79
CA ASP A 1160 8.37 -33.00 4.89
C ASP A 1160 7.99 -33.92 6.06
N ILE A 1161 8.41 -35.19 6.03
CA ILE A 1161 7.96 -36.19 7.03
C ILE A 1161 8.26 -35.77 8.48
N PRO A 1162 9.45 -35.25 8.83
CA PRO A 1162 9.70 -34.80 10.19
C PRO A 1162 8.81 -33.63 10.58
N GLY A 1163 8.49 -32.73 9.63
CA GLY A 1163 7.51 -31.67 9.84
C GLY A 1163 6.11 -32.20 10.18
N ARG A 1164 5.63 -33.22 9.45
CA ARG A 1164 4.34 -33.89 9.75
C ARG A 1164 4.36 -34.56 11.12
N LEU A 1165 5.44 -35.28 11.46
CA LEU A 1165 5.59 -35.95 12.76
C LEU A 1165 5.57 -34.95 13.92
N MET A 1166 6.29 -33.83 13.80
CA MET A 1166 6.24 -32.73 14.78
C MET A 1166 4.82 -32.17 14.89
N GLY A 1167 4.14 -31.91 13.77
CA GLY A 1167 2.78 -31.38 13.78
C GLY A 1167 1.78 -32.30 14.50
N ILE A 1168 1.97 -33.63 14.44
CA ILE A 1168 1.13 -34.58 15.20
C ILE A 1168 1.26 -34.36 16.71
N GLU A 1169 2.48 -34.20 17.22
CA GLU A 1169 2.73 -34.01 18.65
C GLU A 1169 2.17 -32.65 19.10
N ILE A 1170 2.54 -31.59 18.37
CA ILE A 1170 2.13 -30.20 18.65
C ILE A 1170 0.60 -30.06 18.67
N GLY A 1171 -0.10 -30.56 17.64
CA GLY A 1171 -1.55 -30.43 17.57
C GLY A 1171 -2.28 -31.16 18.71
N ARG A 1172 -1.73 -32.29 19.17
CA ARG A 1172 -2.29 -33.05 20.31
C ARG A 1172 -2.04 -32.36 21.64
N ASP A 1173 -0.83 -31.85 21.85
CA ASP A 1173 -0.45 -31.19 23.08
C ASP A 1173 -1.19 -29.86 23.23
N ALA A 1174 -1.28 -29.07 22.15
CA ALA A 1174 -2.06 -27.83 22.10
C ALA A 1174 -3.55 -28.09 22.37
N PHE A 1175 -4.16 -29.08 21.73
CA PHE A 1175 -5.56 -29.41 22.00
C PHE A 1175 -5.77 -29.91 23.44
N ALA A 1176 -4.87 -30.74 23.97
CA ALA A 1176 -4.96 -31.23 25.34
C ALA A 1176 -4.90 -30.09 26.36
N LEU A 1177 -4.03 -29.10 26.15
CA LEU A 1177 -3.94 -27.91 27.00
C LEU A 1177 -5.19 -27.03 26.85
N ALA A 1178 -5.64 -26.75 25.63
CA ALA A 1178 -6.87 -25.99 25.39
C ALA A 1178 -8.09 -26.65 26.08
N ALA A 1179 -8.21 -27.98 25.98
CA ALA A 1179 -9.26 -28.73 26.65
C ALA A 1179 -9.17 -28.63 28.18
N ALA A 1180 -7.97 -28.56 28.76
CA ALA A 1180 -7.78 -28.32 30.19
C ALA A 1180 -8.26 -26.92 30.61
N TYR A 1181 -7.96 -25.89 29.80
CA TYR A 1181 -8.48 -24.54 30.02
C TYR A 1181 -10.01 -24.50 29.98
N PHE A 1182 -10.63 -25.16 29.01
CA PHE A 1182 -12.10 -25.20 28.87
C PHE A 1182 -12.79 -25.91 30.04
N ARG A 1183 -12.08 -26.83 30.71
CA ARG A 1183 -12.60 -27.59 31.87
C ARG A 1183 -12.22 -26.96 33.22
N GLY A 1184 -11.42 -25.89 33.23
CA GLY A 1184 -10.90 -25.29 34.46
C GLY A 1184 -9.91 -26.19 35.21
N GLU A 1185 -9.23 -27.09 34.49
CA GLU A 1185 -8.33 -28.11 35.05
C GLU A 1185 -6.87 -27.66 35.10
N THR A 1186 -6.58 -26.41 34.69
CA THR A 1186 -5.23 -25.84 34.71
C THR A 1186 -4.90 -25.30 36.11
N GLU A 1187 -3.78 -25.73 36.70
CA GLU A 1187 -3.21 -25.02 37.84
C GLU A 1187 -2.63 -23.68 37.34
N THR A 1188 -2.79 -22.60 38.10
CA THR A 1188 -2.14 -21.30 37.82
C THR A 1188 -0.63 -21.53 37.65
N VAL A 1189 -0.13 -21.40 36.43
CA VAL A 1189 1.27 -21.66 36.08
C VAL A 1189 2.10 -20.44 36.49
N ASP A 1190 2.84 -20.56 37.60
CA ASP A 1190 4.07 -19.79 37.86
C ASP A 1190 5.19 -20.51 37.08
N GLU A 1191 5.54 -20.04 35.87
CA GLU A 1191 6.78 -20.44 35.16
C GLU A 1191 7.71 -19.25 34.93
#